data_AF-S0DTU4-F1
#
_entry.id   AF-S0DTU4-F1
#
_cell.length_a   1.000
_cell.length_b   1.000
_cell.length_c   1.000
_cell.angle_alpha   90.00
_cell.angle_beta   90.00
_cell.angle_gamma   90.00
#
_symmetry.space_group_name_H-M   'P 1'
#
loop_
_entity.id
_entity.type
_entity.pdbx_description
1 polymer ?
#
loop_
_entity_poly.entity_id
_entity_poly.type
_entity_poly.pdbx_seq_one_letter_code
_entity_poly.pdbx_strand_id
1 'polypeptide(L)'
;MLGIRPTLRARRSLLDLIRTRGEDDDNSQREQGSDSDDDSLSSGSGARGSRYRGSFSDRAPAPPVNVAAVRDPTRKASSSSWLHSRAGKAVAAALALVDVARQVPLPDSPPPSPSLSPSPYSPSSTPQPSSQPPPSSTLSPGSTASSIRPQPPHSPTSPYLQLDNAPVSSLKMPPKTSKAANNSSKTNEEDGYQTGKIYSISGPVVVAEDMIGVAMYELVRVGHDNLVGEVIRISGDQASIQVYEETSGVMVGDPVTRTGKPLSVELGPGLLNGIYDGIQRPLEAISKMAKSIYIPRGIAVPALDREKKWEFTPSVKVGDHLSGGDVWGSVFENSFLADHKILFPPRARGTVTKIAAKGEYTVVENILEVEFDGKKTEFPMMQSWPVRVPRPSNDKKSADQPFIVGQRVLDALFPSVQGGTVAIPGAFGCGKTVISQSVSKFSNSDVIVYVGCGERGNEMAEVLKDFPELTIEVDGRKEPIMKRTTLIANTSNMPVAAREASIYTGITVAEYFRDQGLNVAMMADSSSRWAEALRELSGRLGEMPADQGFPAYLGAKLASFYERAGRVQTLGSPEREGSVSIVGAVSPPGGDFSDPVTTSTLGIVQVFWGLDKKLAQRKHFPSINTSLSYSKYNTILDKYYEKNYPDFPRLRDRIKQLLSDSEELDQVVQLVGKSALSDPDKITLDIAGLIKEDFLQQNGYSDYDQFCPIWKTEWMMKLMVGFHDEAQKVIAQGQSWAKVREATSDLQANLRQLKFEVPTDGQDVISKRYEEIQQKMTDKFAAVMDE
;
A
#
# COMPACT_ATOMS: atom_id res chain seq x y z
N MET A 1 34.69 28.02 24.07
CA MET A 1 36.12 27.61 24.17
C MET A 1 36.28 26.23 23.53
N LEU A 2 37.48 25.88 23.05
CA LEU A 2 38.03 24.51 22.87
C LEU A 2 36.99 23.37 22.63
N GLY A 3 36.79 22.79 21.44
CA GLY A 3 37.51 22.92 20.16
C GLY A 3 38.36 21.70 19.82
N ILE A 4 37.82 20.80 18.97
CA ILE A 4 38.51 19.76 18.17
C ILE A 4 37.60 19.46 16.96
N ARG A 5 38.17 19.20 15.78
CA ARG A 5 37.44 18.84 14.53
C ARG A 5 37.69 17.36 14.18
N PRO A 6 36.66 16.56 13.86
CA PRO A 6 36.85 15.32 13.12
C PRO A 6 36.92 15.60 11.60
N THR A 7 38.00 15.18 10.94
CA THR A 7 38.11 15.20 9.48
C THR A 7 37.62 13.88 8.90
N LEU A 8 36.54 13.92 8.10
CA LEU A 8 36.08 12.76 7.35
C LEU A 8 37.05 12.45 6.20
N ARG A 9 37.62 11.23 6.20
CA ARG A 9 38.29 10.69 5.01
C ARG A 9 37.25 10.35 3.95
N ALA A 10 37.46 10.81 2.72
CA ALA A 10 36.66 10.38 1.57
C ALA A 10 36.76 8.84 1.39
N ARG A 11 35.64 8.20 1.02
CA ARG A 11 35.65 6.79 0.60
C ARG A 11 36.46 6.65 -0.69
N ARG A 12 37.30 5.61 -0.79
CA ARG A 12 37.93 5.20 -2.06
C ARG A 12 36.84 4.79 -3.05
N SER A 13 37.08 5.01 -4.35
CA SER A 13 36.15 4.53 -5.38
C SER A 13 36.26 3.00 -5.52
N LEU A 14 35.24 2.37 -6.10
CA LEU A 14 35.26 0.93 -6.39
C LEU A 14 36.43 0.54 -7.32
N LEU A 15 36.84 1.46 -8.21
CA LEU A 15 37.96 1.28 -9.14
C LEU A 15 39.32 1.27 -8.43
N ASP A 16 39.48 2.06 -7.36
CA ASP A 16 40.72 2.07 -6.57
C ASP A 16 40.91 0.76 -5.80
N LEU A 17 39.81 0.22 -5.24
CA LEU A 17 39.77 -1.07 -4.54
C LEU A 17 40.09 -2.25 -5.47
N ILE A 18 39.66 -2.18 -6.75
CA ILE A 18 39.98 -3.20 -7.75
C ILE A 18 41.45 -3.13 -8.16
N ARG A 19 42.06 -1.94 -8.18
CA ARG A 19 43.49 -1.78 -8.49
C ARG A 19 44.40 -2.34 -7.39
N THR A 20 44.21 -1.95 -6.12
CA THR A 20 45.13 -2.41 -5.04
C THR A 20 45.11 -3.93 -4.89
N ARG A 21 43.94 -4.57 -5.11
CA ARG A 21 43.80 -6.03 -5.05
C ARG A 21 44.57 -6.79 -6.14
N GLY A 22 45.11 -6.11 -7.14
CA GLY A 22 46.00 -6.71 -8.15
C GLY A 22 47.50 -6.64 -7.79
N GLU A 23 47.88 -5.91 -6.74
CA GLU A 23 49.28 -5.69 -6.35
C GLU A 23 49.65 -6.43 -5.04
N ASP A 24 48.68 -6.69 -4.16
CA ASP A 24 48.90 -7.39 -2.88
C ASP A 24 49.13 -8.91 -3.05
N ASP A 25 48.49 -9.58 -4.03
CA ASP A 25 48.59 -11.03 -4.21
C ASP A 25 49.99 -11.49 -4.67
N ASP A 26 50.66 -10.71 -5.54
CA ASP A 26 51.94 -11.07 -6.18
C ASP A 26 53.16 -10.95 -5.22
N ASN A 27 53.00 -10.21 -4.11
CA ASN A 27 54.06 -9.95 -3.13
C ASN A 27 53.96 -10.87 -1.89
N SER A 28 52.87 -11.63 -1.76
CA SER A 28 52.58 -12.48 -0.59
C SER A 28 53.28 -13.85 -0.58
N GLN A 29 53.84 -14.30 -1.71
CA GLN A 29 54.50 -15.61 -1.85
C GLN A 29 56.03 -15.58 -1.62
N ARG A 30 56.56 -14.55 -0.96
CA ARG A 30 58.01 -14.33 -0.83
C ARG A 30 58.54 -13.99 0.57
N GLU A 31 57.86 -14.41 1.64
CA GLU A 31 58.52 -14.49 2.95
C GLU A 31 57.91 -15.56 3.88
N GLN A 32 58.76 -16.06 4.77
CA GLN A 32 58.45 -16.89 5.96
C GLN A 32 57.90 -18.32 5.71
N GLY A 33 58.81 -19.28 5.82
CA GLY A 33 58.54 -20.72 5.88
C GLY A 33 59.80 -21.49 6.29
N SER A 34 60.06 -21.58 7.60
CA SER A 34 61.19 -22.29 8.20
C SER A 34 60.83 -22.79 9.59
N ASP A 35 61.18 -24.05 9.88
CA ASP A 35 61.12 -24.74 11.18
C ASP A 35 59.68 -24.98 11.75
N SER A 36 59.28 -26.16 12.23
CA SER A 36 59.96 -27.48 12.30
C SER A 36 58.98 -28.66 12.48
N ASP A 37 59.53 -29.88 12.40
CA ASP A 37 59.12 -31.15 13.05
C ASP A 37 57.83 -31.94 12.63
N ASP A 38 58.09 -32.95 11.79
CA ASP A 38 57.83 -34.40 11.99
C ASP A 38 56.53 -35.17 11.60
N ASP A 39 56.83 -36.42 11.21
CA ASP A 39 56.07 -37.69 11.17
C ASP A 39 54.85 -37.96 10.23
N SER A 40 55.22 -38.27 8.96
CA SER A 40 55.24 -39.67 8.46
C SER A 40 54.20 -40.24 7.45
N LEU A 41 54.77 -41.04 6.52
CA LEU A 41 54.28 -42.30 5.91
C LEU A 41 53.35 -42.37 4.67
N SER A 42 53.77 -43.27 3.76
CA SER A 42 53.12 -43.85 2.55
C SER A 42 52.74 -42.89 1.40
N SER A 43 53.31 -42.93 0.18
CA SER A 43 53.62 -44.03 -0.78
C SER A 43 52.39 -44.60 -1.51
N GLY A 44 52.42 -44.85 -2.84
CA GLY A 44 53.52 -44.65 -3.80
C GLY A 44 53.12 -44.94 -5.26
N SER A 45 54.02 -44.62 -6.19
CA SER A 45 53.85 -44.69 -7.65
C SER A 45 53.67 -46.10 -8.26
N GLY A 46 52.98 -46.21 -9.39
CA GLY A 46 53.04 -47.38 -10.28
C GLY A 46 52.45 -47.10 -11.68
N ALA A 47 53.11 -47.55 -12.76
CA ALA A 47 52.72 -47.19 -14.13
C ALA A 47 52.98 -48.28 -15.21
N ARG A 48 52.10 -48.27 -16.23
CA ARG A 48 52.21 -48.85 -17.61
C ARG A 48 52.17 -50.38 -17.85
N GLY A 49 51.20 -50.76 -18.68
CA GLY A 49 51.23 -51.89 -19.64
C GLY A 49 49.83 -52.33 -20.07
N SER A 50 49.56 -52.95 -21.24
CA SER A 50 50.22 -52.93 -22.56
C SER A 50 49.36 -53.67 -23.63
N ARG A 51 48.93 -52.98 -24.70
CA ARG A 51 48.57 -53.49 -26.06
C ARG A 51 47.34 -54.43 -26.30
N TYR A 52 46.44 -53.96 -27.20
CA TYR A 52 45.64 -54.72 -28.20
C TYR A 52 44.60 -55.78 -27.70
N ARG A 53 43.49 -56.12 -28.39
CA ARG A 53 43.04 -56.00 -29.81
C ARG A 53 41.48 -56.05 -29.89
N GLY A 54 40.77 -55.31 -30.77
CA GLY A 54 39.31 -55.52 -30.98
C GLY A 54 38.51 -54.45 -31.77
N SER A 55 38.33 -54.68 -33.07
CA SER A 55 37.43 -54.07 -34.09
C SER A 55 36.11 -53.30 -33.76
N PHE A 56 35.90 -52.17 -34.47
CA PHE A 56 34.67 -51.64 -35.14
C PHE A 56 33.34 -51.42 -34.35
N SER A 57 32.43 -50.46 -34.68
CA SER A 57 32.32 -49.47 -35.78
C SER A 57 31.39 -48.28 -35.43
N ASP A 58 31.61 -47.11 -36.06
CA ASP A 58 30.68 -45.97 -36.34
C ASP A 58 29.87 -45.31 -35.18
N ARG A 59 29.55 -44.01 -35.19
CA ARG A 59 29.71 -42.95 -36.21
C ARG A 59 29.86 -41.55 -35.58
N ALA A 60 30.54 -40.63 -36.29
CA ALA A 60 30.63 -39.19 -35.97
C ALA A 60 29.95 -38.35 -37.11
N PRO A 61 30.02 -37.00 -37.23
CA PRO A 61 31.19 -36.11 -37.05
C PRO A 61 30.94 -34.79 -36.27
N ALA A 62 31.94 -33.90 -36.31
CA ALA A 62 32.08 -32.67 -35.49
C ALA A 62 32.31 -31.39 -36.37
N PRO A 63 32.49 -30.17 -35.81
CA PRO A 63 32.48 -28.89 -36.54
C PRO A 63 33.87 -28.21 -36.72
N PRO A 64 33.94 -27.03 -37.39
CA PRO A 64 35.02 -26.04 -37.26
C PRO A 64 34.55 -24.74 -36.50
N VAL A 65 35.31 -23.90 -35.77
CA VAL A 65 36.76 -23.67 -35.49
C VAL A 65 37.41 -22.47 -36.23
N ASN A 66 37.58 -21.34 -35.48
CA ASN A 66 38.74 -20.39 -35.39
C ASN A 66 39.29 -19.64 -36.65
N VAL A 67 40.00 -18.48 -36.61
CA VAL A 67 40.37 -17.47 -35.56
C VAL A 67 40.78 -16.11 -36.21
N ALA A 68 40.90 -15.05 -35.38
CA ALA A 68 41.34 -13.63 -35.52
C ALA A 68 42.52 -13.25 -36.51
N ALA A 69 43.05 -12.00 -36.65
CA ALA A 69 43.01 -10.78 -35.81
C ALA A 69 43.42 -9.43 -36.51
N VAL A 70 42.82 -8.31 -36.06
CA VAL A 70 43.36 -6.93 -35.82
C VAL A 70 44.23 -6.19 -36.89
N ARG A 71 43.75 -5.02 -37.38
CA ARG A 71 44.39 -3.66 -37.24
C ARG A 71 43.58 -2.50 -37.86
N ASP A 72 43.73 -1.31 -37.27
CA ASP A 72 43.27 0.05 -37.72
C ASP A 72 44.54 0.86 -38.17
N PRO A 73 44.55 2.14 -38.65
CA PRO A 73 43.46 3.13 -38.75
C PRO A 73 43.39 4.05 -40.02
N THR A 74 42.28 4.80 -40.12
CA THR A 74 42.07 6.15 -40.75
C THR A 74 42.97 6.68 -41.89
N ARG A 75 42.38 7.10 -43.04
CA ARG A 75 42.30 8.53 -43.47
C ARG A 75 41.52 8.82 -44.78
N LYS A 76 40.99 10.05 -44.80
CA LYS A 76 40.31 10.86 -45.85
C LYS A 76 40.69 10.66 -47.34
N ALA A 77 39.69 10.87 -48.22
CA ALA A 77 39.64 11.91 -49.29
C ALA A 77 39.16 11.45 -50.69
N SER A 78 38.00 11.99 -51.12
CA SER A 78 37.60 12.43 -52.47
C SER A 78 38.19 11.80 -53.75
N SER A 79 37.31 11.24 -54.58
CA SER A 79 37.30 11.47 -56.04
C SER A 79 35.86 11.42 -56.59
N SER A 80 35.65 11.79 -57.85
CA SER A 80 34.34 12.20 -58.39
C SER A 80 33.85 11.34 -59.56
N SER A 81 32.52 11.18 -59.61
CA SER A 81 31.68 11.07 -60.83
C SER A 81 32.05 10.07 -61.95
N TRP A 82 31.12 9.17 -62.30
CA TRP A 82 30.39 9.29 -63.58
C TRP A 82 29.13 8.38 -63.66
N LEU A 83 28.10 8.91 -64.36
CA LEU A 83 26.95 8.27 -65.00
C LEU A 83 26.07 7.20 -64.29
N HIS A 84 24.89 7.67 -63.88
CA HIS A 84 23.56 7.16 -64.25
C HIS A 84 23.33 5.69 -64.65
N SER A 85 22.54 4.98 -63.84
CA SER A 85 21.21 4.47 -64.28
C SER A 85 20.30 4.17 -63.07
N ARG A 86 18.98 4.06 -63.31
CA ARG A 86 17.93 3.64 -62.34
C ARG A 86 17.76 4.47 -61.05
N ALA A 87 17.27 5.70 -61.17
CA ALA A 87 16.63 6.45 -60.07
C ALA A 87 15.32 7.16 -60.50
N GLY A 88 14.56 6.57 -61.41
CA GLY A 88 13.38 7.20 -62.03
C GLY A 88 12.18 6.25 -62.14
N LYS A 89 11.54 5.93 -61.00
CA LYS A 89 10.24 5.21 -60.99
C LYS A 89 9.38 5.33 -59.71
N ALA A 90 9.83 6.04 -58.67
CA ALA A 90 9.11 6.14 -57.39
C ALA A 90 8.29 7.45 -57.21
N VAL A 91 8.62 8.52 -57.92
CA VAL A 91 8.02 9.86 -57.68
C VAL A 91 6.72 10.09 -58.47
N ALA A 92 6.52 9.35 -59.57
CA ALA A 92 5.33 9.52 -60.43
C ALA A 92 4.03 8.92 -59.86
N ALA A 93 4.09 8.13 -58.78
CA ALA A 93 2.92 7.44 -58.22
C ALA A 93 2.16 8.25 -57.15
N ALA A 94 2.80 9.24 -56.51
CA ALA A 94 2.21 9.99 -55.40
C ALA A 94 1.37 11.20 -55.84
N LEU A 95 1.60 11.74 -57.04
CA LEU A 95 0.92 12.94 -57.55
C LEU A 95 -0.36 12.65 -58.36
N ALA A 96 -0.66 11.38 -58.65
CA ALA A 96 -1.80 10.98 -59.48
C ALA A 96 -3.10 10.69 -58.70
N LEU A 97 -3.09 10.77 -57.36
CA LEU A 97 -4.25 10.46 -56.50
C LEU A 97 -5.01 11.68 -55.98
N VAL A 98 -4.53 12.90 -56.26
CA VAL A 98 -5.15 14.15 -55.75
C VAL A 98 -6.28 14.66 -56.65
N ASP A 99 -6.18 14.50 -57.97
CA ASP A 99 -7.18 15.03 -58.93
C ASP A 99 -8.40 14.12 -59.15
N VAL A 100 -8.39 12.87 -58.67
CA VAL A 100 -9.53 11.95 -58.82
C VAL A 100 -10.65 12.23 -57.80
N ALA A 101 -10.35 12.94 -56.69
CA ALA A 101 -11.27 13.19 -55.59
C ALA A 101 -12.28 14.33 -55.83
N ARG A 102 -12.43 14.84 -57.06
CA ARG A 102 -13.15 16.09 -57.35
C ARG A 102 -14.42 16.00 -58.21
N GLN A 103 -14.84 14.80 -58.65
CA GLN A 103 -16.03 14.62 -59.49
C GLN A 103 -16.84 13.34 -59.17
N VAL A 104 -17.46 13.28 -57.99
CA VAL A 104 -18.58 12.34 -57.69
C VAL A 104 -19.64 13.07 -56.85
N PRO A 105 -20.95 12.97 -57.14
CA PRO A 105 -22.00 13.58 -56.31
C PRO A 105 -22.20 12.87 -54.97
N LEU A 106 -22.62 13.60 -53.95
CA LEU A 106 -23.05 13.06 -52.65
C LEU A 106 -24.54 12.68 -52.68
N PRO A 107 -24.98 11.61 -51.99
CA PRO A 107 -26.39 11.24 -51.86
C PRO A 107 -27.14 12.12 -50.84
N ASP A 108 -28.47 12.16 -50.97
CA ASP A 108 -29.35 13.03 -50.18
C ASP A 108 -29.38 12.73 -48.67
N SER A 109 -29.65 13.79 -47.89
CA SER A 109 -29.74 13.73 -46.42
C SER A 109 -31.18 13.52 -45.93
N PRO A 110 -31.39 12.75 -44.83
CA PRO A 110 -32.70 12.63 -44.19
C PRO A 110 -33.12 13.96 -43.50
N PRO A 111 -34.42 14.22 -43.32
CA PRO A 111 -34.93 15.51 -42.85
C PRO A 111 -34.72 15.75 -41.35
N PRO A 112 -34.60 17.03 -40.91
CA PRO A 112 -34.35 17.38 -39.51
C PRO A 112 -35.61 17.39 -38.64
N SER A 113 -35.46 16.96 -37.38
CA SER A 113 -36.42 17.17 -36.29
C SER A 113 -36.31 18.59 -35.70
N PRO A 114 -37.36 19.14 -35.07
CA PRO A 114 -37.47 20.58 -34.83
C PRO A 114 -36.58 21.12 -33.70
N SER A 115 -36.22 22.40 -33.84
CA SER A 115 -35.45 23.17 -32.87
C SER A 115 -36.31 23.72 -31.73
N LEU A 116 -35.74 23.77 -30.52
CA LEU A 116 -36.24 24.57 -29.40
C LEU A 116 -35.30 25.76 -29.18
N SER A 117 -35.86 26.98 -29.24
CA SER A 117 -35.12 28.22 -29.08
C SER A 117 -35.18 28.74 -27.63
N PRO A 118 -34.03 28.98 -26.97
CA PRO A 118 -34.00 29.89 -25.83
C PRO A 118 -34.00 31.34 -26.34
N SER A 119 -34.81 32.20 -25.74
CA SER A 119 -34.79 33.65 -25.95
C SER A 119 -34.82 34.38 -24.60
N PRO A 120 -34.32 35.62 -24.51
CA PRO A 120 -33.56 36.06 -23.33
C PRO A 120 -34.34 37.01 -22.40
N TYR A 121 -33.78 37.30 -21.21
CA TYR A 121 -33.41 38.66 -20.75
C TYR A 121 -32.87 38.62 -19.29
N SER A 122 -32.28 39.73 -18.85
CA SER A 122 -31.61 39.96 -17.55
C SER A 122 -31.74 41.47 -17.19
N PRO A 123 -31.21 42.01 -16.05
CA PRO A 123 -30.80 41.45 -14.75
C PRO A 123 -31.33 42.26 -13.52
N SER A 124 -30.83 41.93 -12.31
CA SER A 124 -30.42 42.86 -11.22
C SER A 124 -31.31 43.13 -9.97
N SER A 125 -30.61 43.59 -8.91
CA SER A 125 -31.02 44.19 -7.62
C SER A 125 -31.29 43.30 -6.37
N THR A 126 -30.51 43.59 -5.32
CA THR A 126 -30.60 43.25 -3.87
C THR A 126 -31.37 44.37 -3.10
N PRO A 127 -31.68 44.33 -1.76
CA PRO A 127 -30.99 43.64 -0.64
C PRO A 127 -31.87 43.08 0.53
N GLN A 128 -31.21 42.77 1.67
CA GLN A 128 -31.66 42.29 3.00
C GLN A 128 -32.34 43.39 3.89
N PRO A 129 -32.63 43.23 5.23
CA PRO A 129 -32.75 42.07 6.16
C PRO A 129 -33.97 42.08 7.15
N SER A 130 -34.04 41.08 8.07
CA SER A 130 -34.19 41.22 9.56
C SER A 130 -35.44 40.72 10.34
N SER A 131 -35.16 40.29 11.60
CA SER A 131 -36.00 40.26 12.83
C SER A 131 -36.89 39.04 13.23
N GLN A 132 -37.04 38.86 14.55
CA GLN A 132 -37.80 37.89 15.39
C GLN A 132 -38.45 38.70 16.57
N PRO A 133 -39.11 38.11 17.61
CA PRO A 133 -40.24 37.15 17.76
C PRO A 133 -41.40 37.84 18.58
N PRO A 134 -42.21 37.25 19.51
CA PRO A 134 -42.73 35.88 19.75
C PRO A 134 -44.27 35.80 19.44
N PRO A 135 -45.32 35.72 20.32
CA PRO A 135 -45.50 35.55 21.79
C PRO A 135 -46.00 34.12 22.20
N SER A 136 -46.93 33.95 23.17
CA SER A 136 -47.29 32.64 23.78
C SER A 136 -48.64 32.55 24.56
N SER A 137 -48.95 31.34 25.08
CA SER A 137 -50.04 30.95 26.02
C SER A 137 -51.47 30.83 25.43
N THR A 138 -52.40 29.99 25.93
CA THR A 138 -52.56 29.20 27.19
C THR A 138 -53.07 27.76 26.85
N LEU A 139 -53.51 26.79 27.71
CA LEU A 139 -53.74 26.61 29.17
C LEU A 139 -53.70 25.06 29.52
N SER A 140 -54.46 24.58 30.51
CA SER A 140 -54.74 23.15 30.88
C SER A 140 -56.10 23.11 31.63
N PRO A 141 -56.93 22.03 31.63
CA PRO A 141 -56.66 20.67 32.16
C PRO A 141 -57.29 19.51 31.31
N GLY A 142 -57.35 18.22 31.70
CA GLY A 142 -56.64 17.48 32.77
C GLY A 142 -57.48 16.40 33.50
N SER A 143 -56.80 15.32 33.96
CA SER A 143 -57.25 14.22 34.86
C SER A 143 -58.10 13.04 34.31
N THR A 144 -57.90 11.88 34.97
CA THR A 144 -58.69 10.60 35.00
C THR A 144 -58.66 9.58 33.83
N ALA A 145 -57.89 8.50 34.08
CA ALA A 145 -58.34 7.09 34.15
C ALA A 145 -58.41 6.13 32.92
N SER A 146 -57.72 4.99 33.11
CA SER A 146 -58.06 3.59 32.71
C SER A 146 -58.26 3.16 31.24
N SER A 147 -57.20 2.56 30.68
CA SER A 147 -57.12 1.22 30.06
C SER A 147 -58.17 0.71 29.05
N ILE A 148 -57.68 0.22 27.89
CA ILE A 148 -57.63 -1.23 27.55
C ILE A 148 -56.76 -1.47 26.29
N ARG A 149 -56.26 -2.70 26.09
CA ARG A 149 -55.25 -3.10 25.10
C ARG A 149 -55.87 -3.91 23.93
N PRO A 150 -55.63 -3.57 22.65
CA PRO A 150 -55.95 -4.42 21.50
C PRO A 150 -54.90 -5.53 21.26
N GLN A 151 -55.29 -6.61 20.58
CA GLN A 151 -54.41 -7.64 20.01
C GLN A 151 -54.46 -7.63 18.46
N PRO A 152 -53.44 -8.19 17.77
CA PRO A 152 -53.39 -8.24 16.30
C PRO A 152 -54.33 -9.29 15.67
N PRO A 153 -54.66 -9.20 14.36
CA PRO A 153 -55.69 -9.99 13.69
C PRO A 153 -55.22 -11.35 13.12
N HIS A 154 -56.19 -12.18 12.75
CA HIS A 154 -56.01 -13.51 12.13
C HIS A 154 -55.99 -13.51 10.59
N SER A 155 -55.57 -14.65 10.02
CA SER A 155 -55.42 -14.95 8.58
C SER A 155 -56.72 -15.26 7.84
N PRO A 156 -56.79 -15.03 6.50
CA PRO A 156 -57.94 -15.38 5.64
C PRO A 156 -58.02 -16.89 5.30
N THR A 157 -59.14 -17.31 4.71
CA THR A 157 -59.55 -18.71 4.51
C THR A 157 -59.78 -19.07 3.03
N SER A 158 -59.52 -20.32 2.63
CA SER A 158 -59.85 -20.88 1.31
C SER A 158 -61.18 -21.67 1.33
N PRO A 159 -61.90 -21.79 0.18
CA PRO A 159 -63.23 -22.42 0.13
C PRO A 159 -63.20 -23.97 0.11
N TYR A 160 -64.35 -24.56 0.47
CA TYR A 160 -64.59 -26.00 0.58
C TYR A 160 -64.95 -26.71 -0.74
N LEU A 161 -64.69 -28.01 -0.79
CA LEU A 161 -65.58 -29.03 -1.36
C LEU A 161 -65.55 -30.29 -0.48
N GLN A 162 -66.57 -31.13 -0.53
CA GLN A 162 -66.99 -31.99 0.59
C GLN A 162 -67.55 -33.34 0.10
N LEU A 163 -67.26 -34.46 0.82
CA LEU A 163 -67.97 -35.76 0.70
C LEU A 163 -67.62 -36.75 1.85
N ASP A 164 -68.57 -36.92 2.77
CA ASP A 164 -69.05 -38.11 3.50
C ASP A 164 -68.15 -39.13 4.29
N ASN A 165 -68.35 -39.10 5.62
CA ASN A 165 -68.77 -40.20 6.53
C ASN A 165 -67.85 -41.38 6.98
N ALA A 166 -67.29 -41.20 8.19
CA ALA A 166 -67.23 -42.16 9.33
C ALA A 166 -66.35 -43.44 9.27
N PRO A 167 -66.02 -44.07 10.43
CA PRO A 167 -65.58 -43.49 11.71
C PRO A 167 -64.24 -44.09 12.26
N VAL A 168 -63.80 -43.58 13.41
CA VAL A 168 -62.46 -43.75 14.04
C VAL A 168 -62.06 -45.19 14.42
N SER A 169 -60.79 -45.55 14.20
CA SER A 169 -60.04 -46.48 15.08
C SER A 169 -58.57 -46.07 15.22
N SER A 170 -57.90 -46.44 16.32
CA SER A 170 -56.56 -45.97 16.69
C SER A 170 -55.52 -47.09 16.74
N LEU A 171 -54.34 -46.90 16.12
CA LEU A 171 -53.22 -47.86 16.17
C LEU A 171 -51.99 -47.28 16.90
N LYS A 172 -51.36 -48.13 17.73
CA LYS A 172 -50.12 -47.84 18.46
C LYS A 172 -48.91 -48.34 17.66
N MET A 173 -47.75 -47.68 17.82
CA MET A 173 -46.46 -48.21 17.37
C MET A 173 -45.80 -49.11 18.44
N PRO A 174 -44.97 -50.10 18.06
CA PRO A 174 -44.40 -51.10 18.97
C PRO A 174 -43.10 -50.66 19.70
N PRO A 175 -42.69 -51.36 20.78
CA PRO A 175 -41.55 -50.99 21.64
C PRO A 175 -40.19 -51.63 21.25
N LYS A 176 -39.13 -51.22 21.97
CA LYS A 176 -37.71 -51.52 21.72
C LYS A 176 -37.23 -52.92 22.14
N THR A 177 -36.27 -53.46 21.37
CA THR A 177 -35.18 -54.37 21.79
C THR A 177 -33.91 -53.92 21.03
N SER A 178 -32.65 -54.22 21.40
CA SER A 178 -32.07 -55.12 22.42
C SER A 178 -30.79 -54.50 23.06
N LYS A 179 -30.00 -55.27 23.85
CA LYS A 179 -28.69 -54.86 24.42
C LYS A 179 -27.59 -55.89 24.10
N ALA A 180 -26.47 -55.43 23.53
CA ALA A 180 -25.09 -55.93 23.70
C ALA A 180 -24.14 -54.88 23.05
N ALA A 181 -23.19 -54.22 23.71
CA ALA A 181 -22.09 -54.66 24.57
C ALA A 181 -20.85 -55.16 23.80
N ASN A 182 -19.97 -54.23 23.39
CA ASN A 182 -18.52 -54.44 23.48
C ASN A 182 -17.76 -53.10 23.62
N ASN A 183 -16.46 -53.15 23.93
CA ASN A 183 -15.73 -52.06 24.57
C ASN A 183 -14.61 -51.43 23.69
N SER A 184 -14.04 -50.32 24.17
CA SER A 184 -13.02 -49.45 23.54
C SER A 184 -13.52 -48.55 22.39
N SER A 185 -13.02 -47.31 22.23
CA SER A 185 -12.02 -46.55 23.01
C SER A 185 -12.66 -45.41 23.83
N LYS A 186 -12.04 -45.01 24.95
CA LYS A 186 -12.36 -43.75 25.64
C LYS A 186 -11.50 -42.63 25.04
N THR A 187 -12.14 -41.61 24.47
CA THR A 187 -11.49 -40.37 24.03
C THR A 187 -12.32 -39.17 24.51
N ASN A 188 -11.82 -38.52 25.56
CA ASN A 188 -12.18 -37.21 26.12
C ASN A 188 -13.48 -36.55 25.62
N GLU A 189 -14.61 -36.85 26.27
CA GLU A 189 -15.85 -36.06 26.15
C GLU A 189 -15.78 -34.78 27.01
N GLU A 190 -14.73 -33.96 26.85
CA GLU A 190 -14.54 -32.69 27.55
C GLU A 190 -14.19 -31.52 26.60
N ASP A 191 -14.85 -31.47 25.44
CA ASP A 191 -15.06 -30.20 24.71
C ASP A 191 -16.26 -30.35 23.75
N GLY A 192 -17.32 -29.56 23.96
CA GLY A 192 -18.67 -29.82 23.41
C GLY A 192 -18.93 -29.48 21.94
N TYR A 193 -17.88 -29.41 21.10
CA TYR A 193 -18.00 -29.00 19.69
C TYR A 193 -18.31 -30.21 18.81
N GLN A 194 -19.57 -30.35 18.37
CA GLN A 194 -19.92 -31.42 17.42
C GLN A 194 -19.15 -31.21 16.11
N THR A 195 -18.49 -32.26 15.64
CA THR A 195 -17.77 -32.35 14.38
C THR A 195 -18.72 -32.58 13.20
N GLY A 196 -18.61 -31.74 12.18
CA GLY A 196 -19.21 -31.99 10.88
C GLY A 196 -18.39 -32.98 10.04
N LYS A 197 -18.91 -33.31 8.85
CA LYS A 197 -18.20 -34.12 7.84
C LYS A 197 -18.25 -33.45 6.48
N ILE A 198 -17.20 -33.58 5.67
CA ILE A 198 -17.18 -33.04 4.31
C ILE A 198 -18.14 -33.83 3.42
N TYR A 199 -19.09 -33.13 2.80
CA TYR A 199 -20.05 -33.66 1.83
C TYR A 199 -19.57 -33.46 0.38
N SER A 200 -19.02 -32.29 0.05
CA SER A 200 -18.49 -32.01 -1.29
C SER A 200 -17.35 -30.99 -1.29
N ILE A 201 -16.54 -31.00 -2.36
CA ILE A 201 -15.34 -30.18 -2.51
C ILE A 201 -15.34 -29.58 -3.93
N SER A 202 -15.17 -28.27 -4.04
CA SER A 202 -15.14 -27.50 -5.30
C SER A 202 -14.01 -26.46 -5.26
N GLY A 203 -12.78 -26.94 -5.50
CA GLY A 203 -11.58 -26.13 -5.28
C GLY A 203 -11.45 -25.74 -3.80
N PRO A 204 -11.22 -24.46 -3.45
CA PRO A 204 -11.12 -23.99 -2.07
C PRO A 204 -12.48 -23.84 -1.36
N VAL A 205 -13.61 -24.10 -2.03
CA VAL A 205 -14.93 -24.15 -1.39
C VAL A 205 -15.26 -25.59 -1.05
N VAL A 206 -15.50 -25.84 0.24
CA VAL A 206 -15.88 -27.15 0.80
C VAL A 206 -17.28 -27.04 1.38
N VAL A 207 -18.15 -28.02 1.17
CA VAL A 207 -19.46 -28.11 1.84
C VAL A 207 -19.39 -29.23 2.86
N ALA A 208 -19.80 -28.93 4.10
CA ALA A 208 -19.87 -29.89 5.19
C ALA A 208 -21.30 -30.05 5.73
N GLU A 209 -21.63 -31.27 6.16
CA GLU A 209 -22.89 -31.69 6.82
C GLU A 209 -22.62 -31.99 8.31
N ASP A 210 -23.68 -32.22 9.10
CA ASP A 210 -23.66 -32.31 10.57
C ASP A 210 -23.11 -31.02 11.26
N MET A 211 -23.35 -29.84 10.66
CA MET A 211 -22.78 -28.55 11.08
C MET A 211 -23.75 -27.66 11.89
N ILE A 212 -24.87 -28.21 12.40
CA ILE A 212 -25.87 -27.50 13.22
C ILE A 212 -25.21 -26.60 14.30
N GLY A 213 -25.56 -25.31 14.28
CA GLY A 213 -25.10 -24.33 15.27
C GLY A 213 -23.73 -23.72 14.98
N VAL A 214 -23.15 -23.95 13.81
CA VAL A 214 -22.01 -23.14 13.32
C VAL A 214 -22.46 -21.70 13.04
N ALA A 215 -21.57 -20.72 13.22
CA ALA A 215 -21.84 -19.32 12.93
C ALA A 215 -21.31 -18.88 11.55
N MET A 216 -21.91 -17.82 10.99
CA MET A 216 -21.36 -17.12 9.81
C MET A 216 -20.04 -16.46 10.17
N TYR A 217 -19.05 -16.58 9.28
CA TYR A 217 -17.65 -16.16 9.48
C TYR A 217 -16.94 -16.85 10.65
N GLU A 218 -17.42 -18.00 11.12
CA GLU A 218 -16.71 -18.84 12.09
C GLU A 218 -15.50 -19.53 11.43
N LEU A 219 -14.39 -19.61 12.16
CA LEU A 219 -13.21 -20.38 11.78
C LEU A 219 -13.44 -21.87 12.07
N VAL A 220 -13.04 -22.73 11.14
CA VAL A 220 -13.13 -24.19 11.25
C VAL A 220 -11.81 -24.84 10.85
N ARG A 221 -11.54 -26.07 11.32
CA ARG A 221 -10.47 -26.90 10.76
C ARG A 221 -11.07 -27.99 9.89
N VAL A 222 -10.54 -28.13 8.68
CA VAL A 222 -11.08 -28.99 7.61
C VAL A 222 -10.07 -30.09 7.29
N GLY A 223 -10.53 -31.34 7.23
CA GLY A 223 -9.68 -32.47 6.87
C GLY A 223 -8.80 -32.97 8.01
N HIS A 224 -8.19 -34.14 7.81
CA HIS A 224 -7.21 -34.70 8.75
C HIS A 224 -5.97 -33.80 8.93
N ASP A 225 -5.59 -33.06 7.89
CA ASP A 225 -4.53 -32.03 7.92
C ASP A 225 -4.91 -30.79 8.78
N ASN A 226 -6.15 -30.68 9.29
CA ASN A 226 -6.65 -29.55 10.09
C ASN A 226 -6.48 -28.17 9.41
N LEU A 227 -6.71 -28.13 8.09
CA LEU A 227 -6.59 -26.94 7.25
C LEU A 227 -7.50 -25.82 7.75
N VAL A 228 -7.00 -24.58 7.78
CA VAL A 228 -7.79 -23.44 8.27
C VAL A 228 -8.84 -23.03 7.23
N GLY A 229 -10.10 -22.91 7.63
CA GLY A 229 -11.18 -22.36 6.80
C GLY A 229 -12.13 -21.44 7.56
N GLU A 230 -12.97 -20.73 6.83
CA GLU A 230 -14.00 -19.80 7.33
C GLU A 230 -15.38 -20.15 6.74
N VAL A 231 -16.42 -20.14 7.55
CA VAL A 231 -17.80 -20.45 7.14
C VAL A 231 -18.43 -19.24 6.44
N ILE A 232 -18.77 -19.39 5.16
CA ILE A 232 -19.22 -18.29 4.30
C ILE A 232 -20.70 -18.34 3.93
N ARG A 233 -21.36 -19.50 4.09
CA ARG A 233 -22.80 -19.67 3.87
C ARG A 233 -23.32 -20.85 4.69
N ILE A 234 -24.54 -20.73 5.24
CA ILE A 234 -25.23 -21.81 5.95
C ILE A 234 -26.56 -22.06 5.23
N SER A 235 -26.91 -23.32 5.01
CA SER A 235 -28.12 -23.76 4.28
C SER A 235 -28.73 -24.99 4.98
N GLY A 236 -29.49 -24.75 6.04
CA GLY A 236 -29.99 -25.82 6.91
C GLY A 236 -28.85 -26.38 7.77
N ASP A 237 -28.58 -27.68 7.63
CA ASP A 237 -27.44 -28.36 8.27
C ASP A 237 -26.15 -28.28 7.43
N GLN A 238 -26.24 -27.91 6.14
CA GLN A 238 -25.06 -27.76 5.29
C GLN A 238 -24.39 -26.39 5.50
N ALA A 239 -23.07 -26.41 5.71
CA ALA A 239 -22.23 -25.21 5.77
C ALA A 239 -21.24 -25.18 4.60
N SER A 240 -21.23 -24.10 3.82
CA SER A 240 -20.19 -23.81 2.85
C SER A 240 -19.03 -23.08 3.52
N ILE A 241 -17.83 -23.64 3.37
CA ILE A 241 -16.59 -23.24 4.01
C ILE A 241 -15.60 -22.82 2.92
N GLN A 242 -14.95 -21.69 3.11
CA GLN A 242 -13.82 -21.22 2.30
C GLN A 242 -12.53 -21.62 3.01
N VAL A 243 -11.71 -22.47 2.38
CA VAL A 243 -10.43 -22.92 2.95
C VAL A 243 -9.33 -21.91 2.57
N TYR A 244 -8.52 -21.49 3.56
CA TYR A 244 -7.39 -20.57 3.38
C TYR A 244 -6.11 -21.27 2.89
N GLU A 245 -6.14 -22.59 2.82
CA GLU A 245 -5.05 -23.45 2.34
C GLU A 245 -5.47 -24.25 1.08
N GLU A 246 -4.55 -25.00 0.51
CA GLU A 246 -4.82 -25.86 -0.65
C GLU A 246 -5.61 -27.12 -0.24
N THR A 247 -6.76 -27.35 -0.86
CA THR A 247 -7.67 -28.48 -0.57
C THR A 247 -7.28 -29.80 -1.26
N SER A 248 -6.16 -29.84 -2.01
CA SER A 248 -5.72 -31.00 -2.77
C SER A 248 -5.44 -32.23 -1.89
N GLY A 249 -6.29 -33.25 -1.97
CA GLY A 249 -6.15 -34.49 -1.19
C GLY A 249 -7.01 -34.57 0.07
N VAL A 250 -7.78 -33.51 0.38
CA VAL A 250 -8.93 -33.60 1.29
C VAL A 250 -10.01 -34.49 0.66
N MET A 251 -10.71 -35.31 1.44
CA MET A 251 -11.68 -36.29 0.94
C MET A 251 -13.11 -36.06 1.47
N VAL A 252 -14.09 -36.64 0.78
CA VAL A 252 -15.49 -36.68 1.25
C VAL A 252 -15.59 -37.67 2.42
N GLY A 253 -16.24 -37.25 3.50
CA GLY A 253 -16.29 -37.96 4.78
C GLY A 253 -15.24 -37.54 5.80
N ASP A 254 -14.23 -36.75 5.42
CA ASP A 254 -13.25 -36.18 6.35
C ASP A 254 -13.93 -35.31 7.42
N PRO A 255 -13.37 -35.21 8.64
CA PRO A 255 -13.94 -34.41 9.72
C PRO A 255 -13.77 -32.89 9.49
N VAL A 256 -14.72 -32.13 10.03
CA VAL A 256 -14.64 -30.67 10.18
C VAL A 256 -14.86 -30.30 11.65
N THR A 257 -13.85 -29.73 12.30
CA THR A 257 -13.97 -29.23 13.68
C THR A 257 -14.32 -27.74 13.70
N ARG A 258 -15.19 -27.36 14.63
CA ARG A 258 -15.61 -25.97 14.89
C ARG A 258 -14.73 -25.34 15.96
N THR A 259 -14.61 -24.01 15.94
CA THR A 259 -13.80 -23.27 16.93
C THR A 259 -14.61 -22.28 17.77
N GLY A 260 -15.88 -22.03 17.40
CA GLY A 260 -16.77 -21.07 18.05
C GLY A 260 -16.33 -19.61 17.93
N LYS A 261 -15.32 -19.30 17.09
CA LYS A 261 -14.68 -17.97 16.99
C LYS A 261 -14.47 -17.58 15.52
N PRO A 262 -14.61 -16.30 15.15
CA PRO A 262 -14.27 -15.82 13.82
C PRO A 262 -12.76 -15.71 13.62
N LEU A 263 -12.31 -15.55 12.36
CA LEU A 263 -10.90 -15.24 12.06
C LEU A 263 -10.44 -14.02 12.87
N SER A 264 -9.45 -14.25 13.75
CA SER A 264 -8.98 -13.30 14.74
C SER A 264 -7.45 -13.33 14.81
N VAL A 265 -6.83 -12.17 14.98
CA VAL A 265 -5.38 -11.99 15.09
C VAL A 265 -4.92 -11.94 16.56
N GLU A 266 -3.74 -12.46 16.85
CA GLU A 266 -3.05 -12.23 18.14
C GLU A 266 -2.36 -10.84 18.07
N LEU A 267 -2.63 -9.97 19.04
CA LEU A 267 -2.10 -8.60 19.11
C LEU A 267 -1.37 -8.39 20.43
N GLY A 268 -0.10 -7.95 20.38
CA GLY A 268 0.77 -7.78 21.55
C GLY A 268 2.21 -7.44 21.15
N PRO A 269 3.17 -7.47 22.10
CA PRO A 269 4.59 -7.29 21.81
C PRO A 269 5.14 -8.49 21.01
N GLY A 270 5.96 -8.20 20.00
CA GLY A 270 6.48 -9.18 19.03
C GLY A 270 5.89 -9.06 17.62
N LEU A 271 5.03 -8.07 17.36
CA LEU A 271 4.49 -7.79 16.02
C LEU A 271 5.45 -6.99 15.14
N LEU A 272 6.28 -6.11 15.73
CA LEU A 272 7.27 -5.34 14.97
C LEU A 272 8.45 -6.24 14.59
N ASN A 273 9.03 -6.01 13.41
CA ASN A 273 10.01 -6.91 12.77
C ASN A 273 9.43 -8.29 12.37
N GLY A 274 8.12 -8.54 12.60
CA GLY A 274 7.43 -9.76 12.20
C GLY A 274 7.12 -9.82 10.70
N ILE A 275 7.30 -11.00 10.11
CA ILE A 275 6.96 -11.32 8.72
C ILE A 275 5.92 -12.44 8.69
N TYR A 276 4.70 -12.12 8.26
CA TYR A 276 3.51 -12.94 8.40
C TYR A 276 2.91 -13.38 7.06
N ASP A 277 2.21 -14.51 7.04
CA ASP A 277 1.29 -14.86 5.94
C ASP A 277 -0.08 -14.15 6.09
N GLY A 278 -0.99 -14.37 5.13
CA GLY A 278 -2.32 -13.73 5.14
C GLY A 278 -3.22 -14.07 6.34
N ILE A 279 -2.93 -15.17 7.06
CA ILE A 279 -3.63 -15.59 8.29
C ILE A 279 -2.74 -15.45 9.53
N GLN A 280 -1.76 -14.55 9.49
CA GLN A 280 -0.88 -14.14 10.59
C GLN A 280 0.09 -15.22 11.11
N ARG A 281 0.47 -16.23 10.31
CA ARG A 281 1.55 -17.16 10.72
C ARG A 281 2.93 -16.62 10.37
N PRO A 282 3.91 -16.63 11.31
CA PRO A 282 5.25 -16.09 11.06
C PRO A 282 6.07 -17.01 10.15
N LEU A 283 6.49 -16.48 8.99
CA LEU A 283 7.16 -17.25 7.94
C LEU A 283 8.53 -17.80 8.38
N GLU A 284 9.26 -17.05 9.23
CA GLU A 284 10.56 -17.50 9.76
C GLU A 284 10.40 -18.73 10.66
N ALA A 285 9.37 -18.76 11.52
CA ALA A 285 9.10 -19.89 12.40
C ALA A 285 8.56 -21.11 11.64
N ILE A 286 7.73 -20.90 10.60
CA ILE A 286 7.35 -21.96 9.64
C ILE A 286 8.61 -22.58 9.03
N SER A 287 9.53 -21.77 8.51
CA SER A 287 10.79 -22.24 7.90
C SER A 287 11.66 -23.03 8.88
N LYS A 288 11.84 -22.54 10.11
CA LYS A 288 12.58 -23.23 11.18
C LYS A 288 11.95 -24.57 11.59
N MET A 289 10.62 -24.62 11.68
CA MET A 289 9.88 -25.82 12.10
C MET A 289 9.84 -26.87 10.98
N ALA A 290 9.49 -26.46 9.75
CA ALA A 290 9.35 -27.35 8.60
C ALA A 290 10.70 -27.78 8.00
N LYS A 291 11.77 -27.02 8.25
CA LYS A 291 13.13 -27.21 7.67
C LYS A 291 13.10 -27.35 6.14
N SER A 292 12.23 -26.57 5.51
CA SER A 292 11.89 -26.64 4.08
C SER A 292 11.71 -25.24 3.52
N ILE A 293 11.96 -25.08 2.22
CA ILE A 293 11.66 -23.86 1.46
C ILE A 293 10.16 -23.73 1.13
N TYR A 294 9.38 -24.80 1.31
CA TYR A 294 7.94 -24.83 1.09
C TYR A 294 7.19 -24.77 2.41
N ILE A 295 6.10 -24.00 2.44
CA ILE A 295 5.15 -23.99 3.55
C ILE A 295 4.34 -25.30 3.51
N PRO A 296 4.43 -26.19 4.51
CA PRO A 296 3.60 -27.38 4.55
C PRO A 296 2.16 -27.01 4.95
N ARG A 297 1.19 -27.78 4.44
CA ARG A 297 -0.23 -27.61 4.77
C ARG A 297 -0.52 -28.01 6.22
N GLY A 298 -1.58 -27.48 6.79
CA GLY A 298 -2.03 -27.79 8.15
C GLY A 298 -1.15 -27.20 9.26
N ILE A 299 -0.05 -26.51 8.92
CA ILE A 299 0.93 -26.08 9.91
C ILE A 299 0.35 -25.00 10.84
N ALA A 300 0.22 -25.36 12.12
CA ALA A 300 -0.22 -24.50 13.20
C ALA A 300 0.98 -23.95 13.96
N VAL A 301 1.38 -22.72 13.61
CA VAL A 301 2.39 -21.93 14.33
C VAL A 301 1.67 -20.75 15.00
N PRO A 302 1.93 -20.41 16.28
CA PRO A 302 1.37 -19.22 16.90
C PRO A 302 1.87 -17.94 16.20
N ALA A 303 1.10 -16.86 16.28
CA ALA A 303 1.46 -15.60 15.62
C ALA A 303 2.49 -14.80 16.44
N LEU A 304 2.42 -14.88 17.77
CA LEU A 304 3.44 -14.34 18.68
C LEU A 304 4.32 -15.44 19.26
N ASP A 305 5.59 -15.11 19.47
CA ASP A 305 6.55 -15.98 20.15
C ASP A 305 6.13 -16.18 21.62
N ARG A 306 6.08 -17.45 22.06
CA ARG A 306 5.63 -17.87 23.39
C ARG A 306 6.77 -18.20 24.33
N GLU A 307 7.99 -18.35 23.81
CA GLU A 307 9.21 -18.60 24.59
C GLU A 307 9.96 -17.29 24.88
N LYS A 308 9.84 -16.29 23.98
CA LYS A 308 10.40 -14.97 24.20
C LYS A 308 9.75 -14.25 25.39
N LYS A 309 10.61 -13.84 26.32
CA LYS A 309 10.27 -12.96 27.43
C LYS A 309 10.42 -11.48 27.07
N TRP A 310 9.70 -10.65 27.80
CA TRP A 310 9.68 -9.20 27.66
C TRP A 310 9.74 -8.51 29.03
N GLU A 311 10.46 -7.39 29.13
CA GLU A 311 10.45 -6.54 30.32
C GLU A 311 9.14 -5.77 30.43
N PHE A 312 8.28 -6.19 31.37
CA PHE A 312 7.00 -5.55 31.68
C PHE A 312 7.16 -4.51 32.79
N THR A 313 6.55 -3.34 32.62
CA THR A 313 6.40 -2.32 33.66
C THR A 313 4.91 -1.99 33.86
N PRO A 314 4.29 -2.29 35.02
CA PRO A 314 2.90 -1.96 35.29
C PRO A 314 2.69 -0.45 35.46
N SER A 315 1.58 0.08 34.93
CA SER A 315 1.18 1.49 35.10
C SER A 315 0.07 1.70 36.14
N VAL A 316 -0.69 0.65 36.47
CA VAL A 316 -1.86 0.68 37.38
C VAL A 316 -1.63 -0.14 38.64
N LYS A 317 -2.49 0.04 39.64
CA LYS A 317 -2.40 -0.56 40.97
C LYS A 317 -3.58 -1.48 41.26
N VAL A 318 -3.41 -2.36 42.25
CA VAL A 318 -4.50 -3.15 42.81
C VAL A 318 -5.52 -2.21 43.46
N GLY A 319 -6.80 -2.37 43.10
CA GLY A 319 -7.90 -1.48 43.49
C GLY A 319 -8.29 -0.44 42.43
N ASP A 320 -7.48 -0.21 41.39
CA ASP A 320 -7.84 0.71 40.32
C ASP A 320 -8.97 0.12 39.44
N HIS A 321 -9.86 0.98 38.93
CA HIS A 321 -10.89 0.59 37.97
C HIS A 321 -10.36 0.69 36.53
N LEU A 322 -10.60 -0.35 35.72
CA LEU A 322 -10.23 -0.42 34.31
C LEU A 322 -11.45 -0.53 33.39
N SER A 323 -11.27 -0.01 32.19
CA SER A 323 -12.20 0.08 31.08
C SER A 323 -11.49 -0.27 29.76
N GLY A 324 -12.25 -0.66 28.74
CA GLY A 324 -11.70 -1.10 27.46
C GLY A 324 -10.85 -0.01 26.79
N GLY A 325 -9.57 -0.31 26.53
CA GLY A 325 -8.59 0.63 25.97
C GLY A 325 -7.63 1.28 26.98
N ASP A 326 -7.82 1.09 28.29
CA ASP A 326 -6.90 1.61 29.30
C ASP A 326 -5.50 0.97 29.19
N VAL A 327 -4.45 1.77 29.40
CA VAL A 327 -3.06 1.28 29.45
C VAL A 327 -2.73 0.85 30.88
N TRP A 328 -2.59 -0.45 31.08
CA TRP A 328 -2.34 -1.08 32.40
C TRP A 328 -0.88 -1.53 32.62
N GLY A 329 -0.07 -1.47 31.56
CA GLY A 329 1.39 -1.48 31.64
C GLY A 329 2.02 -1.25 30.27
N SER A 330 3.35 -1.24 30.22
CA SER A 330 4.10 -1.18 28.96
C SER A 330 5.31 -2.11 28.94
N VAL A 331 5.80 -2.35 27.72
CA VAL A 331 6.88 -3.27 27.39
C VAL A 331 7.88 -2.55 26.48
N PHE A 332 9.18 -2.80 26.72
CA PHE A 332 10.20 -2.41 25.75
C PHE A 332 10.24 -3.43 24.59
N GLU A 333 9.77 -3.04 23.40
CA GLU A 333 9.79 -3.94 22.23
C GLU A 333 11.04 -3.76 21.37
N ASN A 334 11.34 -2.51 20.98
CA ASN A 334 12.39 -2.17 20.01
C ASN A 334 12.94 -0.76 20.28
N SER A 335 14.09 -0.43 19.69
CA SER A 335 14.71 0.91 19.79
C SER A 335 13.77 2.07 19.39
N PHE A 336 12.87 1.85 18.43
CA PHE A 336 11.87 2.84 17.99
C PHE A 336 10.62 2.87 18.89
N LEU A 337 10.16 1.70 19.35
CA LEU A 337 9.00 1.57 20.23
C LEU A 337 9.47 1.10 21.62
N ALA A 338 10.07 2.04 22.35
CA ALA A 338 10.58 1.82 23.70
C ALA A 338 9.46 1.68 24.75
N ASP A 339 8.24 2.15 24.42
CA ASP A 339 7.04 2.09 25.25
C ASP A 339 5.89 1.47 24.44
N HIS A 340 5.94 0.14 24.23
CA HIS A 340 4.82 -0.61 23.66
C HIS A 340 3.74 -0.73 24.74
N LYS A 341 2.61 -0.03 24.54
CA LYS A 341 1.56 0.10 25.54
C LYS A 341 0.62 -1.10 25.50
N ILE A 342 0.53 -1.82 26.61
CA ILE A 342 -0.37 -2.96 26.74
C ILE A 342 -1.78 -2.43 27.08
N LEU A 343 -2.69 -2.58 26.12
CA LEU A 343 -4.07 -2.08 26.18
C LEU A 343 -4.99 -3.10 26.84
N PHE A 344 -5.94 -2.65 27.65
CA PHE A 344 -7.00 -3.50 28.18
C PHE A 344 -8.03 -3.83 27.07
N PRO A 345 -8.49 -5.09 26.92
CA PRO A 345 -9.34 -5.46 25.78
C PRO A 345 -10.64 -4.62 25.67
N PRO A 346 -11.01 -4.07 24.50
CA PRO A 346 -12.07 -3.05 24.38
C PRO A 346 -13.49 -3.41 24.86
N ARG A 347 -13.76 -4.70 25.16
CA ARG A 347 -15.05 -5.18 25.68
C ARG A 347 -15.01 -5.54 27.18
N ALA A 348 -13.84 -5.45 27.81
CA ALA A 348 -13.66 -5.72 29.23
C ALA A 348 -13.76 -4.43 30.06
N ARG A 349 -14.14 -4.58 31.33
CA ARG A 349 -14.14 -3.55 32.37
C ARG A 349 -14.11 -4.24 33.74
N GLY A 350 -13.70 -3.56 34.80
CA GLY A 350 -13.74 -4.10 36.16
C GLY A 350 -12.73 -3.44 37.09
N THR A 351 -12.43 -4.07 38.22
CA THR A 351 -11.46 -3.58 39.21
C THR A 351 -10.26 -4.52 39.30
N VAL A 352 -9.04 -3.98 39.33
CA VAL A 352 -7.81 -4.79 39.42
C VAL A 352 -7.73 -5.46 40.78
N THR A 353 -7.75 -6.80 40.82
CA THR A 353 -7.56 -7.57 42.06
C THR A 353 -6.13 -8.06 42.24
N LYS A 354 -5.38 -8.21 41.14
CA LYS A 354 -3.96 -8.61 41.12
C LYS A 354 -3.30 -8.07 39.85
N ILE A 355 -2.07 -7.60 39.98
CA ILE A 355 -1.20 -7.26 38.86
C ILE A 355 0.21 -7.77 39.14
N ALA A 356 0.93 -8.19 38.10
CA ALA A 356 2.33 -8.57 38.18
C ALA A 356 3.22 -7.38 38.57
N ALA A 357 4.36 -7.68 39.20
CA ALA A 357 5.39 -6.69 39.46
C ALA A 357 6.14 -6.31 38.17
N LYS A 358 7.05 -5.32 38.22
CA LYS A 358 8.02 -5.13 37.15
C LYS A 358 8.96 -6.35 37.06
N GLY A 359 9.11 -6.92 35.87
CA GLY A 359 9.93 -8.12 35.65
C GLY A 359 9.86 -8.64 34.22
N GLU A 360 10.53 -9.78 33.97
CA GLU A 360 10.43 -10.51 32.71
C GLU A 360 9.26 -11.49 32.72
N TYR A 361 8.39 -11.43 31.71
CA TYR A 361 7.26 -12.35 31.53
C TYR A 361 7.12 -12.74 30.05
N THR A 362 6.56 -13.92 29.74
CA THR A 362 6.20 -14.28 28.35
C THR A 362 4.86 -13.67 27.93
N VAL A 363 4.61 -13.63 26.62
CA VAL A 363 3.39 -13.05 26.01
C VAL A 363 2.09 -13.72 26.50
N VAL A 364 2.18 -14.98 26.93
CA VAL A 364 1.04 -15.86 27.30
C VAL A 364 0.79 -15.89 28.82
N GLU A 365 1.72 -15.37 29.64
CA GLU A 365 1.56 -15.38 31.10
C GLU A 365 0.46 -14.41 31.56
N ASN A 366 -0.45 -14.91 32.41
CA ASN A 366 -1.54 -14.13 32.99
C ASN A 366 -0.99 -13.19 34.08
N ILE A 367 -0.74 -11.93 33.69
CA ILE A 367 -0.11 -10.91 34.53
C ILE A 367 -1.11 -9.89 35.12
N LEU A 368 -2.38 -9.93 34.73
CA LEU A 368 -3.45 -9.08 35.26
C LEU A 368 -4.70 -9.91 35.62
N GLU A 369 -5.27 -9.67 36.79
CA GLU A 369 -6.55 -10.24 37.24
C GLU A 369 -7.53 -9.09 37.52
N VAL A 370 -8.68 -9.11 36.85
CA VAL A 370 -9.73 -8.10 36.97
C VAL A 370 -11.04 -8.76 37.37
N GLU A 371 -11.72 -8.18 38.35
CA GLU A 371 -13.03 -8.63 38.82
C GLU A 371 -14.14 -7.69 38.35
N PHE A 372 -15.22 -8.29 37.80
CA PHE A 372 -16.41 -7.58 37.36
C PHE A 372 -17.67 -8.43 37.61
N ASP A 373 -18.72 -7.83 38.18
CA ASP A 373 -19.96 -8.50 38.60
C ASP A 373 -19.73 -9.81 39.39
N GLY A 374 -18.71 -9.83 40.27
CA GLY A 374 -18.32 -11.00 41.07
C GLY A 374 -17.59 -12.11 40.30
N LYS A 375 -17.34 -11.93 39.00
CA LYS A 375 -16.53 -12.84 38.18
C LYS A 375 -15.12 -12.29 38.02
N LYS A 376 -14.13 -13.08 38.44
CA LYS A 376 -12.71 -12.85 38.16
C LYS A 376 -12.35 -13.30 36.75
N THR A 377 -11.51 -12.52 36.09
CA THR A 377 -11.01 -12.76 34.73
C THR A 377 -9.52 -12.42 34.65
N GLU A 378 -8.74 -13.35 34.12
CA GLU A 378 -7.30 -13.20 33.94
C GLU A 378 -6.96 -12.77 32.52
N PHE A 379 -5.94 -11.92 32.37
CA PHE A 379 -5.49 -11.36 31.10
C PHE A 379 -3.96 -11.47 30.96
N PRO A 380 -3.45 -12.03 29.84
CA PRO A 380 -2.05 -11.97 29.47
C PRO A 380 -1.72 -10.69 28.69
N MET A 381 -0.48 -10.54 28.21
CA MET A 381 -0.08 -9.39 27.38
C MET A 381 -0.79 -9.37 26.02
N MET A 382 -1.03 -10.54 25.43
CA MET A 382 -1.73 -10.65 24.14
C MET A 382 -3.25 -10.52 24.27
N GLN A 383 -3.86 -9.83 23.32
CA GLN A 383 -5.30 -9.86 23.07
C GLN A 383 -5.59 -10.51 21.72
N SER A 384 -6.71 -11.23 21.59
CA SER A 384 -7.18 -11.72 20.28
C SER A 384 -8.33 -10.83 19.78
N TRP A 385 -8.28 -10.40 18.51
CA TRP A 385 -9.29 -9.51 17.93
C TRP A 385 -9.76 -9.97 16.52
N PRO A 386 -11.09 -10.03 16.24
CA PRO A 386 -11.62 -10.43 14.93
C PRO A 386 -11.26 -9.46 13.80
N VAL A 387 -10.66 -9.94 12.71
CA VAL A 387 -10.10 -9.07 11.65
C VAL A 387 -11.18 -8.30 10.85
N ARG A 388 -12.39 -8.88 10.77
CA ARG A 388 -13.54 -8.28 10.09
C ARG A 388 -14.26 -7.21 10.92
N VAL A 389 -13.90 -7.02 12.20
CA VAL A 389 -14.50 -6.02 13.09
C VAL A 389 -13.49 -4.88 13.31
N PRO A 390 -13.80 -3.62 12.95
CA PRO A 390 -12.91 -2.50 13.22
C PRO A 390 -12.74 -2.31 14.73
N ARG A 391 -11.51 -2.00 15.18
CA ARG A 391 -11.24 -1.70 16.58
C ARG A 391 -11.92 -0.39 16.98
N PRO A 392 -12.72 -0.38 18.07
CA PRO A 392 -13.51 0.79 18.44
C PRO A 392 -12.62 1.94 18.93
N SER A 393 -13.09 3.16 18.69
CA SER A 393 -12.45 4.43 19.10
C SER A 393 -13.47 5.31 19.82
N ASN A 394 -13.01 6.36 20.50
CA ASN A 394 -13.89 7.24 21.26
C ASN A 394 -14.57 8.28 20.34
N ASP A 395 -13.80 8.90 19.44
CA ASP A 395 -14.27 9.88 18.46
C ASP A 395 -13.39 9.91 17.20
N LYS A 396 -13.97 10.21 16.03
CA LYS A 396 -13.25 10.41 14.75
C LYS A 396 -12.91 11.89 14.58
N LYS A 397 -11.64 12.27 14.73
CA LYS A 397 -11.17 13.65 14.57
C LYS A 397 -10.84 13.98 13.12
N SER A 398 -10.97 15.25 12.74
CA SER A 398 -10.40 15.76 11.49
C SER A 398 -8.87 15.66 11.51
N ALA A 399 -8.30 15.23 10.39
CA ALA A 399 -6.85 15.17 10.20
C ALA A 399 -6.34 16.51 9.67
N ASP A 400 -5.48 17.18 10.44
CA ASP A 400 -4.93 18.52 10.19
C ASP A 400 -3.41 18.51 9.94
N GLN A 401 -2.71 17.42 10.30
CA GLN A 401 -1.27 17.26 10.07
C GLN A 401 -0.99 16.62 8.70
N PRO A 402 -0.02 17.13 7.92
CA PRO A 402 0.35 16.54 6.63
C PRO A 402 1.05 15.19 6.82
N PHE A 403 0.72 14.24 5.94
CA PHE A 403 1.47 13.01 5.76
C PHE A 403 2.61 13.30 4.78
N ILE A 404 3.80 13.56 5.34
CA ILE A 404 5.00 13.89 4.57
C ILE A 404 5.59 12.59 4.03
N VAL A 405 5.80 12.49 2.72
CA VAL A 405 6.39 11.34 2.03
C VAL A 405 7.86 11.60 1.64
N GLY A 406 8.29 12.87 1.64
CA GLY A 406 9.61 13.30 1.19
C GLY A 406 9.75 13.41 -0.32
N GLN A 407 8.64 13.41 -1.06
CA GLN A 407 8.61 13.43 -2.53
C GLN A 407 7.90 14.72 -2.99
N ARG A 408 8.63 15.61 -3.68
CA ARG A 408 8.23 16.99 -3.96
C ARG A 408 6.85 17.12 -4.60
N VAL A 409 6.54 16.30 -5.61
CA VAL A 409 5.23 16.30 -6.28
C VAL A 409 4.10 15.78 -5.39
N LEU A 410 4.37 14.84 -4.47
CA LEU A 410 3.39 14.34 -3.52
C LEU A 410 3.11 15.36 -2.42
N ASP A 411 4.15 15.87 -1.78
CA ASP A 411 4.03 16.75 -0.61
C ASP A 411 3.61 18.19 -0.97
N ALA A 412 3.81 18.62 -2.22
CA ALA A 412 3.38 19.95 -2.69
C ALA A 412 2.09 19.95 -3.51
N LEU A 413 1.99 19.15 -4.57
CA LEU A 413 0.83 19.25 -5.50
C LEU A 413 -0.38 18.44 -5.03
N PHE A 414 -0.15 17.25 -4.49
CA PHE A 414 -1.20 16.28 -4.13
C PHE A 414 -1.07 15.77 -2.67
N PRO A 415 -0.93 16.65 -1.67
CA PRO A 415 -0.60 16.26 -0.31
C PRO A 415 -1.69 15.42 0.34
N SER A 416 -1.27 14.52 1.23
CA SER A 416 -2.15 13.72 2.09
C SER A 416 -2.02 14.15 3.55
N VAL A 417 -2.89 13.62 4.42
CA VAL A 417 -2.96 13.91 5.85
C VAL A 417 -2.68 12.65 6.67
N GLN A 418 -2.22 12.80 7.91
CA GLN A 418 -2.09 11.68 8.84
C GLN A 418 -3.48 11.17 9.24
N GLY A 419 -3.82 9.94 8.87
CA GLY A 419 -5.19 9.43 8.88
C GLY A 419 -5.91 9.50 7.52
N GLY A 420 -5.22 9.89 6.44
CA GLY A 420 -5.80 10.09 5.13
C GLY A 420 -5.95 8.82 4.28
N THR A 421 -6.82 8.85 3.27
CA THR A 421 -6.98 7.79 2.27
C THR A 421 -6.35 8.19 0.92
N VAL A 422 -5.43 7.36 0.44
CA VAL A 422 -4.69 7.57 -0.81
C VAL A 422 -4.83 6.35 -1.73
N ALA A 423 -5.13 6.58 -3.01
CA ALA A 423 -4.97 5.58 -4.06
C ALA A 423 -3.79 5.90 -4.99
N ILE A 424 -3.00 4.88 -5.31
CA ILE A 424 -1.92 4.94 -6.32
C ILE A 424 -2.28 3.97 -7.46
N PRO A 425 -3.12 4.35 -8.43
CA PRO A 425 -3.32 3.54 -9.62
C PRO A 425 -2.16 3.70 -10.60
N GLY A 426 -1.89 2.64 -11.34
CA GLY A 426 -0.98 2.66 -12.48
C GLY A 426 -0.77 1.29 -13.07
N ALA A 427 -0.34 1.26 -14.34
CA ALA A 427 0.05 -0.01 -14.97
C ALA A 427 1.26 -0.65 -14.26
N PHE A 428 1.51 -1.92 -14.53
CA PHE A 428 2.72 -2.61 -14.07
C PHE A 428 3.98 -1.90 -14.60
N GLY A 429 5.02 -1.80 -13.77
CA GLY A 429 6.27 -1.11 -14.11
C GLY A 429 6.25 0.42 -14.01
N CYS A 430 5.14 1.07 -13.63
CA CYS A 430 5.11 2.53 -13.53
C CYS A 430 5.81 3.10 -12.28
N GLY A 431 6.21 2.26 -11.32
CA GLY A 431 6.91 2.67 -10.09
C GLY A 431 6.08 2.65 -8.80
N LYS A 432 4.89 2.01 -8.78
CA LYS A 432 4.04 1.89 -7.58
C LYS A 432 4.80 1.44 -6.34
N THR A 433 5.45 0.27 -6.41
CA THR A 433 6.21 -0.32 -5.29
C THR A 433 7.43 0.51 -4.90
N VAL A 434 8.01 1.31 -5.82
CA VAL A 434 9.07 2.28 -5.49
C VAL A 434 8.52 3.43 -4.64
N ILE A 435 7.34 3.96 -4.98
CA ILE A 435 6.65 4.95 -4.14
C ILE A 435 6.28 4.32 -2.79
N SER A 436 5.79 3.08 -2.75
CA SER A 436 5.52 2.36 -1.49
C SER A 436 6.77 2.18 -0.62
N GLN A 437 7.91 1.84 -1.23
CA GLN A 437 9.19 1.75 -0.52
C GLN A 437 9.63 3.12 0.01
N SER A 438 9.49 4.20 -0.79
CA SER A 438 9.78 5.57 -0.34
C SER A 438 8.88 6.02 0.81
N VAL A 439 7.58 5.73 0.78
CA VAL A 439 6.67 5.98 1.92
C VAL A 439 7.13 5.19 3.16
N SER A 440 7.50 3.91 3.02
CA SER A 440 7.98 3.08 4.13
C SER A 440 9.29 3.60 4.76
N LYS A 441 10.20 4.13 3.92
CA LYS A 441 11.47 4.75 4.33
C LYS A 441 11.25 6.09 5.03
N PHE A 442 10.52 7.00 4.39
CA PHE A 442 10.61 8.44 4.66
C PHE A 442 9.36 9.08 5.27
N SER A 443 8.27 8.31 5.45
CA SER A 443 7.06 8.87 6.06
C SER A 443 7.26 9.30 7.51
N ASN A 444 6.57 10.38 7.89
CA ASN A 444 6.46 10.89 9.25
C ASN A 444 5.51 10.05 10.13
N SER A 445 5.53 8.73 9.96
CA SER A 445 4.74 7.75 10.74
C SER A 445 5.65 6.92 11.65
N ASP A 446 5.14 6.59 12.83
CA ASP A 446 5.87 5.87 13.87
C ASP A 446 6.01 4.39 13.53
N VAL A 447 4.96 3.80 12.94
CA VAL A 447 4.88 2.38 12.54
C VAL A 447 4.39 2.24 11.10
N ILE A 448 4.98 1.30 10.37
CA ILE A 448 4.59 0.94 9.00
C ILE A 448 3.99 -0.47 9.00
N VAL A 449 2.82 -0.65 8.37
CA VAL A 449 2.22 -1.97 8.14
C VAL A 449 2.10 -2.21 6.64
N TYR A 450 2.95 -3.07 6.08
CA TYR A 450 2.97 -3.35 4.65
C TYR A 450 2.29 -4.68 4.35
N VAL A 451 1.24 -4.65 3.53
CA VAL A 451 0.51 -5.84 3.06
C VAL A 451 0.79 -6.06 1.58
N GLY A 452 1.60 -7.08 1.29
CA GLY A 452 1.70 -7.68 -0.03
C GLY A 452 0.50 -8.58 -0.28
N CYS A 453 -0.38 -8.21 -1.21
CA CYS A 453 -1.59 -8.93 -1.57
C CYS A 453 -1.53 -9.34 -3.05
N GLY A 454 -1.22 -10.61 -3.31
CA GLY A 454 -1.24 -11.20 -4.65
C GLY A 454 -0.09 -10.79 -5.58
N GLU A 455 0.94 -10.12 -5.06
CA GLU A 455 2.13 -9.72 -5.82
C GLU A 455 3.10 -10.88 -6.07
N ARG A 456 4.06 -10.69 -6.98
CA ARG A 456 4.98 -11.77 -7.38
C ARG A 456 5.95 -12.09 -6.24
N GLY A 457 6.32 -13.36 -6.12
CA GLY A 457 7.31 -13.80 -5.12
C GLY A 457 8.63 -13.03 -5.20
N ASN A 458 9.06 -12.62 -6.40
CA ASN A 458 10.27 -11.81 -6.59
C ASN A 458 10.13 -10.39 -6.03
N GLU A 459 8.98 -9.75 -6.20
CA GLU A 459 8.71 -8.38 -5.72
C GLU A 459 8.66 -8.37 -4.18
N MET A 460 8.13 -9.45 -3.57
CA MET A 460 8.19 -9.65 -2.12
C MET A 460 9.59 -10.03 -1.63
N ALA A 461 10.37 -10.81 -2.39
CA ALA A 461 11.75 -11.14 -2.03
C ALA A 461 12.69 -9.91 -2.10
N GLU A 462 12.45 -8.99 -3.04
CA GLU A 462 13.14 -7.70 -3.14
C GLU A 462 12.83 -6.83 -1.91
N VAL A 463 11.54 -6.66 -1.56
CA VAL A 463 11.11 -5.98 -0.32
C VAL A 463 11.74 -6.61 0.93
N LEU A 464 11.72 -7.94 1.06
CA LEU A 464 12.27 -8.66 2.21
C LEU A 464 13.80 -8.60 2.31
N LYS A 465 14.50 -8.38 1.20
CA LYS A 465 15.96 -8.18 1.17
C LYS A 465 16.34 -6.72 1.47
N ASP A 466 15.66 -5.77 0.86
CA ASP A 466 15.98 -4.34 0.97
C ASP A 466 15.66 -3.78 2.36
N PHE A 467 14.50 -4.11 2.94
CA PHE A 467 14.03 -3.49 4.19
C PHE A 467 14.98 -3.69 5.39
N PRO A 468 15.66 -4.85 5.56
CA PRO A 468 16.73 -5.02 6.55
C PRO A 468 17.99 -4.18 6.30
N GLU A 469 18.37 -3.93 5.04
CA GLU A 469 19.55 -3.13 4.67
C GLU A 469 19.31 -1.61 4.85
N LEU A 470 18.03 -1.19 4.81
CA LEU A 470 17.62 0.20 4.91
C LEU A 470 17.58 0.72 6.35
N THR A 471 18.38 1.75 6.63
CA THR A 471 18.46 2.41 7.94
C THR A 471 17.95 3.85 7.89
N ILE A 472 17.34 4.30 8.98
CA ILE A 472 16.95 5.70 9.21
C ILE A 472 17.71 6.26 10.42
N GLU A 473 17.93 7.58 10.43
CA GLU A 473 18.50 8.30 11.57
C GLU A 473 17.38 8.81 12.47
N VAL A 474 17.32 8.30 13.70
CA VAL A 474 16.42 8.78 14.77
C VAL A 474 17.26 9.01 16.02
N ASP A 475 17.12 10.18 16.64
CA ASP A 475 17.91 10.63 17.80
C ASP A 475 19.44 10.46 17.63
N GLY A 476 19.93 10.67 16.41
CA GLY A 476 21.34 10.52 16.03
C GLY A 476 21.82 9.06 15.91
N ARG A 477 20.93 8.07 15.99
CA ARG A 477 21.22 6.64 15.86
C ARG A 477 20.72 6.12 14.51
N LYS A 478 21.53 5.29 13.83
CA LYS A 478 21.10 4.56 12.63
C LYS A 478 20.48 3.23 13.04
N GLU A 479 19.20 3.05 12.74
CA GLU A 479 18.42 1.86 13.08
C GLU A 479 17.65 1.36 11.84
N PRO A 480 17.49 0.03 11.62
CA PRO A 480 16.90 -0.52 10.40
C PRO A 480 15.37 -0.44 10.42
N ILE A 481 14.76 -0.07 9.28
CA ILE A 481 13.31 0.21 9.20
C ILE A 481 12.42 -0.99 9.58
N MET A 482 12.93 -2.22 9.47
CA MET A 482 12.26 -3.44 9.95
C MET A 482 11.84 -3.38 11.43
N LYS A 483 12.62 -2.73 12.31
CA LYS A 483 12.26 -2.59 13.73
C LYS A 483 11.01 -1.74 13.99
N ARG A 484 10.54 -0.95 13.00
CA ARG A 484 9.27 -0.20 13.05
C ARG A 484 8.23 -0.69 12.04
N THR A 485 8.47 -1.84 11.41
CA THR A 485 7.63 -2.34 10.31
C THR A 485 7.10 -3.74 10.63
N THR A 486 5.83 -3.98 10.32
CA THR A 486 5.25 -5.33 10.24
C THR A 486 4.95 -5.65 8.78
N LEU A 487 5.44 -6.79 8.29
CA LEU A 487 5.23 -7.24 6.91
C LEU A 487 4.22 -8.39 6.87
N ILE A 488 3.19 -8.28 6.02
CA ILE A 488 2.24 -9.35 5.72
C ILE A 488 2.41 -9.70 4.25
N ALA A 489 3.07 -10.82 3.97
CA ALA A 489 3.47 -11.26 2.64
C ALA A 489 2.54 -12.39 2.15
N ASN A 490 1.55 -12.04 1.34
CA ASN A 490 0.65 -13.00 0.70
C ASN A 490 0.82 -13.00 -0.82
N THR A 491 1.69 -13.88 -1.34
CA THR A 491 2.10 -13.92 -2.75
C THR A 491 0.99 -14.35 -3.73
N SER A 492 1.19 -14.14 -5.03
CA SER A 492 0.31 -14.63 -6.09
C SER A 492 0.10 -16.15 -6.08
N ASN A 493 1.05 -16.93 -5.58
CA ASN A 493 0.96 -18.39 -5.47
C ASN A 493 0.22 -18.86 -4.20
N MET A 494 -0.05 -17.96 -3.24
CA MET A 494 -0.81 -18.29 -2.04
C MET A 494 -2.32 -18.29 -2.31
N PRO A 495 -3.12 -19.08 -1.56
CA PRO A 495 -4.54 -19.27 -1.81
C PRO A 495 -5.34 -17.98 -1.85
N VAL A 496 -6.36 -17.98 -2.69
CA VAL A 496 -7.16 -16.80 -3.04
C VAL A 496 -7.90 -16.25 -1.82
N ALA A 497 -8.36 -17.12 -0.92
CA ALA A 497 -8.96 -16.73 0.35
C ALA A 497 -8.00 -15.96 1.27
N ALA A 498 -6.71 -16.33 1.29
CA ALA A 498 -5.70 -15.64 2.08
C ALA A 498 -5.40 -14.22 1.57
N ARG A 499 -5.75 -13.90 0.30
CA ARG A 499 -5.70 -12.53 -0.25
C ARG A 499 -6.80 -11.62 0.31
N GLU A 500 -7.98 -12.16 0.64
CA GLU A 500 -8.98 -11.40 1.40
C GLU A 500 -8.54 -11.25 2.86
N ALA A 501 -8.05 -12.33 3.47
CA ALA A 501 -7.61 -12.31 4.87
C ALA A 501 -6.46 -11.30 5.12
N SER A 502 -5.42 -11.27 4.26
CA SER A 502 -4.23 -10.44 4.48
C SER A 502 -4.53 -8.94 4.62
N ILE A 503 -5.48 -8.43 3.84
CA ILE A 503 -5.94 -7.04 3.90
C ILE A 503 -6.59 -6.74 5.27
N TYR A 504 -7.50 -7.60 5.75
CA TYR A 504 -8.14 -7.42 7.06
C TYR A 504 -7.17 -7.63 8.24
N THR A 505 -6.25 -8.59 8.13
CA THR A 505 -5.16 -8.80 9.07
C THR A 505 -4.33 -7.53 9.22
N GLY A 506 -3.88 -6.93 8.11
CA GLY A 506 -3.05 -5.73 8.12
C GLY A 506 -3.73 -4.48 8.69
N ILE A 507 -4.98 -4.18 8.28
CA ILE A 507 -5.68 -3.02 8.86
C ILE A 507 -5.97 -3.22 10.36
N THR A 508 -6.18 -4.45 10.81
CA THR A 508 -6.41 -4.73 12.25
C THR A 508 -5.13 -4.58 13.08
N VAL A 509 -3.96 -4.92 12.51
CA VAL A 509 -2.65 -4.61 13.10
C VAL A 509 -2.39 -3.10 13.10
N ALA A 510 -2.71 -2.39 12.03
CA ALA A 510 -2.57 -0.93 11.97
C ALA A 510 -3.46 -0.20 12.99
N GLU A 511 -4.72 -0.64 13.12
CA GLU A 511 -5.64 -0.15 14.16
C GLU A 511 -5.17 -0.47 15.60
N TYR A 512 -4.42 -1.54 15.80
CA TYR A 512 -3.86 -1.86 17.12
C TYR A 512 -2.78 -0.85 17.53
N PHE A 513 -1.83 -0.54 16.65
CA PHE A 513 -0.81 0.47 16.92
C PHE A 513 -1.41 1.89 17.02
N ARG A 514 -2.44 2.21 16.22
CA ARG A 514 -3.25 3.43 16.36
C ARG A 514 -3.81 3.61 17.77
N ASP A 515 -4.38 2.55 18.36
CA ASP A 515 -4.98 2.61 19.71
C ASP A 515 -3.97 2.84 20.85
N GLN A 516 -2.67 2.59 20.60
CA GLN A 516 -1.55 2.96 21.50
C GLN A 516 -1.22 4.46 21.44
N GLY A 517 -1.86 5.22 20.55
CA GLY A 517 -1.59 6.64 20.31
C GLY A 517 -0.39 6.86 19.39
N LEU A 518 -0.31 6.11 18.29
CA LEU A 518 0.74 6.19 17.27
C LEU A 518 0.13 6.60 15.91
N ASN A 519 0.97 7.16 15.04
CA ASN A 519 0.65 7.45 13.65
C ASN A 519 1.15 6.31 12.76
N VAL A 520 0.22 5.61 12.12
CA VAL A 520 0.50 4.37 11.40
C VAL A 520 0.24 4.57 9.91
N ALA A 521 1.20 4.15 9.07
CA ALA A 521 1.00 4.08 7.62
C ALA A 521 0.74 2.62 7.22
N MET A 522 -0.47 2.32 6.75
CA MET A 522 -0.80 1.05 6.12
C MET A 522 -0.59 1.13 4.61
N MET A 523 0.16 0.17 4.06
CA MET A 523 0.40 0.01 2.63
C MET A 523 -0.31 -1.25 2.14
N ALA A 524 -1.11 -1.15 1.08
CA ALA A 524 -1.79 -2.29 0.46
C ALA A 524 -1.40 -2.42 -1.02
N ASP A 525 -0.40 -3.25 -1.31
CA ASP A 525 0.11 -3.52 -2.67
C ASP A 525 -0.22 -4.98 -3.06
N SER A 526 -1.27 -5.27 -3.85
CA SER A 526 -2.24 -4.34 -4.45
C SER A 526 -3.71 -4.71 -4.21
N SER A 527 -4.56 -3.68 -4.08
CA SER A 527 -6.00 -3.83 -3.83
C SER A 527 -6.76 -4.43 -5.00
N SER A 528 -6.23 -4.31 -6.24
CA SER A 528 -6.77 -5.00 -7.42
C SER A 528 -6.69 -6.52 -7.30
N ARG A 529 -5.63 -7.08 -6.70
CA ARG A 529 -5.51 -8.53 -6.47
C ARG A 529 -6.48 -9.04 -5.40
N TRP A 530 -6.84 -8.19 -4.44
CA TRP A 530 -7.93 -8.47 -3.50
C TRP A 530 -9.30 -8.44 -4.21
N ALA A 531 -9.57 -7.45 -5.06
CA ALA A 531 -10.79 -7.40 -5.85
C ALA A 531 -10.94 -8.59 -6.82
N GLU A 532 -9.85 -9.02 -7.47
CA GLU A 532 -9.81 -10.27 -8.25
C GLU A 532 -10.13 -11.50 -7.41
N ALA A 533 -9.62 -11.56 -6.17
CA ALA A 533 -9.92 -12.66 -5.24
C ALA A 533 -11.41 -12.70 -4.85
N LEU A 534 -12.03 -11.53 -4.63
CA LEU A 534 -13.47 -11.42 -4.39
C LEU A 534 -14.29 -11.89 -5.61
N ARG A 535 -13.84 -11.59 -6.85
CA ARG A 535 -14.45 -12.08 -8.10
C ARG A 535 -14.34 -13.59 -8.26
N GLU A 536 -13.20 -14.17 -7.94
CA GLU A 536 -13.01 -15.64 -8.02
C GLU A 536 -13.83 -16.37 -6.95
N LEU A 537 -14.01 -15.77 -5.77
CA LEU A 537 -14.86 -16.28 -4.70
C LEU A 537 -16.35 -16.24 -5.08
N SER A 538 -16.87 -15.07 -5.51
CA SER A 538 -18.28 -14.93 -5.91
C SER A 538 -18.63 -15.84 -7.09
N GLY A 539 -17.71 -15.99 -8.05
CA GLY A 539 -17.84 -16.93 -9.16
C GLY A 539 -17.94 -18.40 -8.72
N ARG A 540 -17.18 -18.83 -7.70
CA ARG A 540 -17.33 -20.19 -7.12
C ARG A 540 -18.59 -20.37 -6.28
N LEU A 541 -19.14 -19.30 -5.72
CA LEU A 541 -20.40 -19.33 -4.97
C LEU A 541 -21.65 -19.35 -5.86
N GLY A 542 -21.50 -19.15 -7.17
CA GLY A 542 -22.62 -19.03 -8.10
C GLY A 542 -23.40 -17.73 -7.92
N GLU A 543 -22.77 -16.69 -7.37
CA GLU A 543 -23.37 -15.37 -7.25
C GLU A 543 -23.47 -14.69 -8.63
N MET A 544 -24.50 -13.87 -8.83
CA MET A 544 -24.66 -13.13 -10.08
C MET A 544 -23.59 -12.03 -10.18
N PRO A 545 -22.74 -12.03 -11.22
CA PRO A 545 -21.75 -10.98 -11.43
C PRO A 545 -22.40 -9.65 -11.82
N ALA A 546 -21.74 -8.56 -11.41
CA ALA A 546 -21.93 -7.22 -11.95
C ALA A 546 -20.83 -6.94 -13.00
N ASP A 547 -20.41 -5.68 -13.13
CA ASP A 547 -19.46 -5.22 -14.15
C ASP A 547 -18.15 -6.02 -14.15
N GLN A 548 -17.68 -6.40 -15.35
CA GLN A 548 -16.46 -7.18 -15.59
C GLN A 548 -16.31 -8.46 -14.73
N GLY A 549 -17.44 -9.03 -14.28
CA GLY A 549 -17.48 -10.24 -13.47
C GLY A 549 -17.34 -10.01 -11.95
N PHE A 550 -17.12 -8.79 -11.49
CA PHE A 550 -16.97 -8.51 -10.05
C PHE A 550 -18.31 -8.65 -9.29
N PRO A 551 -18.30 -8.99 -7.99
CA PRO A 551 -19.53 -9.06 -7.19
C PRO A 551 -20.11 -7.67 -6.93
N ALA A 552 -21.44 -7.57 -6.84
CA ALA A 552 -22.14 -6.31 -6.58
C ALA A 552 -21.73 -5.63 -5.26
N TYR A 553 -21.20 -6.38 -4.29
CA TYR A 553 -20.70 -5.83 -3.02
C TYR A 553 -19.26 -5.26 -3.07
N LEU A 554 -18.58 -5.26 -4.22
CA LEU A 554 -17.18 -4.80 -4.34
C LEU A 554 -16.98 -3.38 -3.76
N GLY A 555 -17.83 -2.43 -4.16
CA GLY A 555 -17.76 -1.04 -3.68
C GLY A 555 -17.96 -0.95 -2.16
N ALA A 556 -18.87 -1.74 -1.60
CA ALA A 556 -19.12 -1.78 -0.15
C ALA A 556 -17.94 -2.39 0.62
N LYS A 557 -17.31 -3.46 0.10
CA LYS A 557 -16.07 -4.03 0.66
C LYS A 557 -14.94 -3.01 0.67
N LEU A 558 -14.68 -2.35 -0.47
CA LEU A 558 -13.65 -1.31 -0.59
C LEU A 558 -13.93 -0.13 0.38
N ALA A 559 -15.17 0.34 0.46
CA ALA A 559 -15.56 1.41 1.39
C ALA A 559 -15.32 1.00 2.86
N SER A 560 -15.75 -0.21 3.24
CA SER A 560 -15.55 -0.74 4.60
C SER A 560 -14.08 -0.94 5.00
N PHE A 561 -13.17 -1.00 4.02
CA PHE A 561 -11.73 -1.02 4.23
C PHE A 561 -11.16 0.40 4.38
N TYR A 562 -11.40 1.29 3.42
CA TYR A 562 -10.85 2.65 3.46
C TYR A 562 -11.43 3.51 4.61
N GLU A 563 -12.68 3.29 5.03
CA GLU A 563 -13.29 3.99 6.18
C GLU A 563 -12.75 3.57 7.56
N ARG A 564 -11.85 2.58 7.61
CA ARG A 564 -11.04 2.26 8.82
C ARG A 564 -9.84 3.19 8.97
N ALA A 565 -9.47 3.92 7.92
CA ALA A 565 -8.55 5.06 8.02
C ALA A 565 -9.15 6.20 8.86
N GLY A 566 -8.27 7.08 9.34
CA GLY A 566 -8.65 8.28 10.07
C GLY A 566 -7.72 8.60 11.23
N ARG A 567 -7.80 9.83 11.72
CA ARG A 567 -7.30 10.24 13.04
C ARG A 567 -8.43 10.05 14.06
N VAL A 568 -8.13 9.47 15.21
CA VAL A 568 -9.12 9.19 16.25
C VAL A 568 -8.61 9.57 17.63
N GLN A 569 -9.54 9.97 18.52
CA GLN A 569 -9.32 9.83 19.95
C GLN A 569 -9.42 8.33 20.28
N THR A 570 -8.37 7.74 20.85
CA THR A 570 -8.40 6.31 21.22
C THR A 570 -9.34 6.09 22.41
N LEU A 571 -9.73 4.84 22.66
CA LEU A 571 -10.41 4.49 23.91
C LEU A 571 -9.44 4.44 25.08
N GLY A 572 -10.00 4.67 26.28
CA GLY A 572 -9.32 4.52 27.56
C GLY A 572 -8.33 5.62 27.94
N SER A 573 -7.69 5.39 29.07
CA SER A 573 -6.81 6.28 29.82
C SER A 573 -5.34 5.86 29.67
N PRO A 574 -4.38 6.79 29.73
CA PRO A 574 -4.56 8.24 29.59
C PRO A 574 -5.15 8.58 28.21
N GLU A 575 -5.69 9.78 28.03
CA GLU A 575 -6.15 10.24 26.71
C GLU A 575 -5.01 10.21 25.67
N ARG A 576 -5.31 9.69 24.48
CA ARG A 576 -4.36 9.58 23.36
C ARG A 576 -5.08 9.86 22.04
N GLU A 577 -4.32 10.38 21.09
CA GLU A 577 -4.71 10.43 19.68
C GLU A 577 -3.82 9.48 18.88
N GLY A 578 -4.38 8.82 17.87
CA GLY A 578 -3.63 8.02 16.91
C GLY A 578 -4.22 8.15 15.51
N SER A 579 -3.48 7.74 14.49
CA SER A 579 -3.92 7.83 13.10
C SER A 579 -3.58 6.58 12.29
N VAL A 580 -4.42 6.25 11.31
CA VAL A 580 -4.12 5.25 10.27
C VAL A 580 -4.29 5.91 8.91
N SER A 581 -3.17 6.19 8.25
CA SER A 581 -3.14 6.54 6.83
C SER A 581 -3.18 5.26 6.00
N ILE A 582 -4.08 5.15 5.02
CA ILE A 582 -4.13 4.01 4.09
C ILE A 582 -3.65 4.44 2.71
N VAL A 583 -2.61 3.77 2.21
CA VAL A 583 -2.07 3.94 0.86
C VAL A 583 -2.32 2.65 0.07
N GLY A 584 -3.35 2.65 -0.76
CA GLY A 584 -3.74 1.52 -1.61
C GLY A 584 -3.18 1.61 -3.02
N ALA A 585 -2.33 0.67 -3.42
CA ALA A 585 -1.87 0.57 -4.79
C ALA A 585 -2.92 -0.18 -5.64
N VAL A 586 -3.32 0.43 -6.77
CA VAL A 586 -4.28 -0.14 -7.71
C VAL A 586 -3.55 -0.53 -9.00
N SER A 587 -3.85 -1.70 -9.53
CA SER A 587 -3.23 -2.26 -10.74
C SER A 587 -4.28 -2.48 -11.84
N PRO A 588 -4.89 -1.41 -12.41
CA PRO A 588 -5.86 -1.55 -13.48
C PRO A 588 -5.26 -2.28 -14.69
N PRO A 589 -6.03 -3.14 -15.38
CA PRO A 589 -5.58 -3.81 -16.60
C PRO A 589 -5.21 -2.77 -17.66
N GLY A 590 -4.03 -2.92 -18.27
CA GLY A 590 -3.49 -1.98 -19.28
C GLY A 590 -3.08 -0.60 -18.76
N GLY A 591 -3.57 -0.16 -17.61
CA GLY A 591 -3.54 1.23 -17.13
C GLY A 591 -4.87 1.99 -17.31
N ASP A 592 -5.98 1.29 -17.58
CA ASP A 592 -7.30 1.89 -17.82
C ASP A 592 -8.03 2.24 -16.52
N PHE A 593 -8.34 3.52 -16.30
CA PHE A 593 -9.03 3.97 -15.08
C PHE A 593 -10.55 3.74 -15.08
N SER A 594 -11.14 3.29 -16.20
CA SER A 594 -12.56 2.87 -16.26
C SER A 594 -12.83 1.48 -15.65
N ASP A 595 -11.78 0.76 -15.24
CA ASP A 595 -11.85 -0.47 -14.45
C ASP A 595 -12.75 -0.31 -13.20
N PRO A 596 -13.64 -1.26 -12.88
CA PRO A 596 -14.54 -1.17 -11.73
C PRO A 596 -13.85 -1.03 -10.38
N VAL A 597 -12.65 -1.61 -10.19
CA VAL A 597 -11.90 -1.47 -8.94
C VAL A 597 -11.37 -0.05 -8.78
N THR A 598 -10.85 0.52 -9.86
CA THR A 598 -10.32 1.89 -9.93
C THR A 598 -11.45 2.91 -9.78
N THR A 599 -12.57 2.72 -10.48
CA THR A 599 -13.78 3.57 -10.38
C THR A 599 -14.38 3.53 -8.97
N SER A 600 -14.50 2.34 -8.36
CA SER A 600 -14.96 2.20 -6.97
C SER A 600 -14.03 2.90 -5.98
N THR A 601 -12.71 2.73 -6.17
CA THR A 601 -11.70 3.35 -5.30
C THR A 601 -11.73 4.87 -5.40
N LEU A 602 -11.82 5.42 -6.63
CA LEU A 602 -11.96 6.85 -6.93
C LEU A 602 -13.14 7.53 -6.19
N GLY A 603 -14.26 6.83 -6.06
CA GLY A 603 -15.44 7.31 -5.34
C GLY A 603 -15.23 7.43 -3.82
N ILE A 604 -14.28 6.68 -3.25
CA ILE A 604 -14.06 6.58 -1.80
C ILE A 604 -12.88 7.45 -1.36
N VAL A 605 -11.74 7.39 -2.08
CA VAL A 605 -10.50 8.03 -1.61
C VAL A 605 -10.52 9.55 -1.74
N GLN A 606 -9.78 10.19 -0.85
CA GLN A 606 -9.65 11.65 -0.83
C GLN A 606 -8.43 12.16 -1.60
N VAL A 607 -7.42 11.30 -1.81
CA VAL A 607 -6.21 11.59 -2.59
C VAL A 607 -5.99 10.53 -3.66
N PHE A 608 -5.58 10.98 -4.84
CA PHE A 608 -5.39 10.15 -6.03
C PHE A 608 -4.07 10.53 -6.71
N TRP A 609 -3.09 9.62 -6.69
CA TRP A 609 -1.77 9.77 -7.30
C TRP A 609 -1.69 8.93 -8.58
N GLY A 610 -2.23 9.45 -9.68
CA GLY A 610 -2.34 8.73 -10.95
C GLY A 610 -1.00 8.60 -11.67
N LEU A 611 -0.45 7.39 -11.77
CA LEU A 611 0.81 7.15 -12.47
C LEU A 611 0.61 6.94 -13.97
N ASP A 612 1.31 7.72 -14.79
CA ASP A 612 1.27 7.59 -16.25
C ASP A 612 2.41 6.72 -16.78
N LYS A 613 2.02 5.70 -17.55
CA LYS A 613 2.91 4.82 -18.29
C LYS A 613 3.79 5.59 -19.29
N LYS A 614 3.30 6.70 -19.88
CA LYS A 614 4.07 7.55 -20.79
C LYS A 614 5.25 8.24 -20.09
N LEU A 615 5.05 8.71 -18.85
CA LEU A 615 6.11 9.32 -18.04
C LEU A 615 7.16 8.26 -17.64
N ALA A 616 6.71 7.11 -17.14
CA ALA A 616 7.61 5.99 -16.83
C ALA A 616 8.41 5.51 -18.05
N GLN A 617 7.80 5.45 -19.24
CA GLN A 617 8.49 5.11 -20.51
C GLN A 617 9.55 6.15 -20.92
N ARG A 618 9.34 7.43 -20.59
CA ARG A 618 10.33 8.51 -20.76
C ARG A 618 11.40 8.53 -19.65
N LYS A 619 11.35 7.60 -18.68
CA LYS A 619 12.14 7.57 -17.44
C LYS A 619 11.94 8.81 -16.55
N HIS A 620 10.81 9.48 -16.68
CA HIS A 620 10.39 10.52 -15.74
C HIS A 620 9.82 9.82 -14.49
N PHE A 621 10.49 10.03 -13.35
CA PHE A 621 10.13 9.45 -12.06
C PHE A 621 10.19 10.51 -10.94
N PRO A 622 9.27 10.49 -9.96
CA PRO A 622 8.05 9.66 -9.92
C PRO A 622 7.05 10.02 -11.04
N SER A 623 6.44 9.01 -11.64
CA SER A 623 5.73 9.06 -12.94
C SER A 623 4.30 9.65 -12.88
N ILE A 624 4.09 10.63 -12.02
CA ILE A 624 2.76 11.14 -11.65
C ILE A 624 2.21 12.09 -12.71
N ASN A 625 0.99 11.82 -13.17
CA ASN A 625 0.27 12.70 -14.08
C ASN A 625 -0.28 13.92 -13.33
N THR A 626 0.15 15.13 -13.71
CA THR A 626 -0.20 16.40 -13.06
C THR A 626 -1.65 16.84 -13.24
N SER A 627 -2.32 16.35 -14.28
CA SER A 627 -3.66 16.82 -14.68
C SER A 627 -4.77 15.83 -14.33
N LEU A 628 -4.42 14.56 -14.07
CA LEU A 628 -5.34 13.52 -13.58
C LEU A 628 -5.23 13.27 -12.07
N SER A 629 -4.11 13.65 -11.43
CA SER A 629 -3.94 13.51 -9.97
C SER A 629 -4.68 14.61 -9.21
N TYR A 630 -5.15 14.30 -8.00
CA TYR A 630 -5.83 15.28 -7.15
C TYR A 630 -5.68 14.96 -5.64
N SER A 631 -5.88 15.99 -4.82
CA SER A 631 -6.10 15.86 -3.37
C SER A 631 -7.26 16.75 -2.95
N LYS A 632 -8.20 16.19 -2.20
CA LYS A 632 -9.32 16.91 -1.57
C LYS A 632 -8.92 17.53 -0.21
N TYR A 633 -7.73 17.20 0.32
CA TYR A 633 -7.29 17.69 1.64
C TYR A 633 -6.68 19.09 1.64
N ASN A 634 -6.41 19.70 0.47
CA ASN A 634 -5.76 21.01 0.34
C ASN A 634 -6.37 22.04 1.31
N THR A 635 -7.69 22.28 1.26
CA THR A 635 -8.39 23.29 2.09
C THR A 635 -8.35 23.04 3.61
N ILE A 636 -8.00 21.82 4.05
CA ILE A 636 -7.77 21.52 5.47
C ILE A 636 -6.31 21.81 5.82
N LEU A 637 -5.38 21.35 4.97
CA LEU A 637 -3.94 21.56 5.12
C LEU A 637 -3.50 23.01 4.90
N ASP A 638 -4.24 23.81 4.14
CA ASP A 638 -3.93 25.22 3.90
C ASP A 638 -3.81 25.98 5.23
N LYS A 639 -4.62 25.63 6.25
CA LYS A 639 -4.51 26.18 7.61
C LYS A 639 -3.23 25.79 8.35
N TYR A 640 -2.68 24.60 8.05
CA TYR A 640 -1.39 24.15 8.58
C TYR A 640 -0.24 24.85 7.85
N TYR A 641 -0.35 25.04 6.53
CA TYR A 641 0.65 25.75 5.73
C TYR A 641 0.65 27.26 6.07
N GLU A 642 -0.48 27.94 6.14
CA GLU A 642 -0.60 29.36 6.56
C GLU A 642 0.12 29.66 7.89
N LYS A 643 0.13 28.70 8.83
CA LYS A 643 0.80 28.83 10.13
C LYS A 643 2.32 28.65 10.07
N ASN A 644 2.83 27.80 9.18
CA ASN A 644 4.22 27.32 9.20
C ASN A 644 5.05 27.75 7.97
N TYR A 645 4.40 27.91 6.81
CA TYR A 645 4.93 28.10 5.46
C TYR A 645 3.95 28.95 4.63
N PRO A 646 3.79 30.26 4.94
CA PRO A 646 2.65 31.06 4.48
C PRO A 646 2.61 31.31 2.97
N ASP A 647 3.74 31.24 2.27
CA ASP A 647 3.79 31.38 0.80
C ASP A 647 3.35 30.08 0.08
N PHE A 648 3.41 28.92 0.77
CA PHE A 648 3.32 27.60 0.14
C PHE A 648 2.00 27.32 -0.61
N PRO A 649 0.79 27.64 -0.10
CA PRO A 649 -0.46 27.41 -0.84
C PRO A 649 -0.52 28.24 -2.14
N ARG A 650 -0.10 29.51 -2.08
CA ARG A 650 -0.04 30.40 -3.24
C ARG A 650 0.95 29.88 -4.30
N LEU A 651 2.13 29.44 -3.88
CA LEU A 651 3.15 28.89 -4.77
C LEU A 651 2.69 27.57 -5.42
N ARG A 652 2.04 26.69 -4.66
CA ARG A 652 1.44 25.44 -5.14
C ARG A 652 0.44 25.72 -6.27
N ASP A 653 -0.50 26.62 -6.03
CA ASP A 653 -1.61 26.83 -6.97
C ASP A 653 -1.17 27.63 -8.21
N ARG A 654 -0.16 28.51 -8.08
CA ARG A 654 0.54 29.13 -9.22
C ARG A 654 1.30 28.09 -10.07
N ILE A 655 1.97 27.11 -9.45
CA ILE A 655 2.65 26.03 -10.19
C ILE A 655 1.64 25.11 -10.90
N LYS A 656 0.50 24.80 -10.28
CA LYS A 656 -0.59 24.06 -10.95
C LYS A 656 -1.11 24.79 -12.18
N GLN A 657 -1.29 26.11 -12.09
CA GLN A 657 -1.65 26.94 -13.24
C GLN A 657 -0.60 26.82 -14.35
N LEU A 658 0.68 27.09 -14.07
CA LEU A 658 1.76 27.04 -15.08
C LEU A 658 1.90 25.67 -15.76
N LEU A 659 1.61 24.58 -15.05
CA LEU A 659 1.59 23.23 -15.61
C LEU A 659 0.38 23.00 -16.54
N SER A 660 -0.81 23.50 -16.17
CA SER A 660 -2.02 23.45 -17.00
C SER A 660 -1.87 24.30 -18.27
N ASP A 661 -1.47 25.56 -18.12
CA ASP A 661 -1.20 26.49 -19.22
C ASP A 661 -0.17 25.88 -20.20
N SER A 662 0.86 25.21 -19.67
CA SER A 662 1.85 24.48 -20.48
C SER A 662 1.28 23.30 -21.24
N GLU A 663 0.27 22.57 -20.74
CA GLU A 663 -0.33 21.43 -21.46
C GLU A 663 -1.30 21.89 -22.56
N GLU A 664 -1.92 23.06 -22.42
CA GLU A 664 -2.65 23.72 -23.51
C GLU A 664 -1.68 24.25 -24.59
N LEU A 665 -0.62 24.94 -24.17
CA LEU A 665 0.42 25.43 -25.08
C LEU A 665 1.18 24.30 -25.80
N ASP A 666 1.46 23.17 -25.13
CA ASP A 666 2.08 21.99 -25.76
C ASP A 666 1.20 21.41 -26.90
N GLN A 667 -0.13 21.56 -26.85
CA GLN A 667 -1.03 21.19 -27.95
C GLN A 667 -0.96 22.19 -29.12
N VAL A 668 -0.96 23.50 -28.83
CA VAL A 668 -0.80 24.54 -29.86
C VAL A 668 0.54 24.41 -30.58
N VAL A 669 1.62 24.09 -29.85
CA VAL A 669 2.96 23.84 -30.41
C VAL A 669 2.96 22.64 -31.36
N GLN A 670 2.20 21.58 -31.07
CA GLN A 670 2.08 20.41 -31.95
C GLN A 670 1.30 20.70 -33.25
N LEU A 671 0.43 21.72 -33.25
CA LEU A 671 -0.37 22.10 -34.42
C LEU A 671 0.29 23.19 -35.28
N VAL A 672 0.93 24.19 -34.67
CA VAL A 672 1.41 25.41 -35.35
C VAL A 672 2.93 25.65 -35.20
N GLY A 673 3.57 24.99 -34.23
CA GLY A 673 5.00 25.13 -33.95
C GLY A 673 5.36 26.24 -32.96
N LYS A 674 6.42 26.04 -32.16
CA LYS A 674 6.84 26.95 -31.07
C LYS A 674 7.21 28.38 -31.52
N SER A 675 7.49 28.59 -32.82
CA SER A 675 7.74 29.92 -33.39
C SER A 675 6.48 30.80 -33.49
N ALA A 676 5.28 30.23 -33.49
CA ALA A 676 4.03 30.97 -33.62
C ALA A 676 3.47 31.55 -32.29
N LEU A 677 4.09 31.20 -31.16
CA LEU A 677 3.67 31.63 -29.82
C LEU A 677 4.07 33.08 -29.51
N SER A 678 3.40 33.70 -28.53
CA SER A 678 3.86 34.95 -27.93
C SER A 678 5.09 34.74 -27.04
N ASP A 679 5.81 35.80 -26.70
CA ASP A 679 6.97 35.71 -25.81
C ASP A 679 6.60 35.33 -24.36
N PRO A 680 5.49 35.80 -23.76
CA PRO A 680 4.96 35.26 -22.50
C PRO A 680 4.70 33.74 -22.52
N ASP A 681 4.09 33.21 -23.59
CA ASP A 681 3.83 31.76 -23.72
C ASP A 681 5.13 30.95 -23.77
N LYS A 682 6.19 31.52 -24.36
CA LYS A 682 7.52 30.89 -24.42
C LYS A 682 8.18 30.85 -23.04
N ILE A 683 7.98 31.88 -22.19
CA ILE A 683 8.35 31.80 -20.76
C ILE A 683 7.60 30.63 -20.12
N THR A 684 6.26 30.59 -20.22
CA THR A 684 5.44 29.56 -19.57
C THR A 684 5.89 28.15 -19.94
N LEU A 685 6.16 27.87 -21.23
CA LEU A 685 6.69 26.58 -21.67
C LEU A 685 8.13 26.29 -21.19
N ASP A 686 9.04 27.27 -21.25
CA ASP A 686 10.43 27.05 -20.83
C ASP A 686 10.53 26.84 -19.30
N ILE A 687 9.70 27.53 -18.50
CA ILE A 687 9.61 27.34 -17.04
C ILE A 687 8.84 26.07 -16.67
N ALA A 688 7.75 25.73 -17.35
CA ALA A 688 7.08 24.45 -17.13
C ALA A 688 8.02 23.28 -17.47
N GLY A 689 8.90 23.42 -18.47
CA GLY A 689 10.00 22.49 -18.72
C GLY A 689 10.94 22.35 -17.51
N LEU A 690 11.42 23.47 -16.96
CA LEU A 690 12.25 23.49 -15.75
C LEU A 690 11.55 22.82 -14.55
N ILE A 691 10.27 23.11 -14.32
CA ILE A 691 9.48 22.46 -13.26
C ILE A 691 9.34 20.96 -13.53
N LYS A 692 9.05 20.56 -14.78
CA LYS A 692 8.91 19.15 -15.21
C LYS A 692 10.23 18.36 -15.09
N GLU A 693 11.40 18.96 -15.26
CA GLU A 693 12.72 18.30 -15.24
C GLU A 693 13.50 18.42 -13.91
N ASP A 694 13.30 19.50 -13.16
CA ASP A 694 14.13 19.83 -11.99
C ASP A 694 13.36 19.87 -10.66
N PHE A 695 12.04 20.09 -10.69
CA PHE A 695 11.18 20.06 -9.48
C PHE A 695 10.36 18.77 -9.34
N LEU A 696 9.72 18.32 -10.42
CA LEU A 696 8.84 17.13 -10.40
C LEU A 696 9.59 15.80 -10.56
N GLN A 697 10.75 15.79 -11.23
CA GLN A 697 11.63 14.61 -11.22
C GLN A 697 12.41 14.54 -9.92
N GLN A 698 12.42 13.36 -9.31
CA GLN A 698 13.12 13.10 -8.06
C GLN A 698 13.69 11.68 -8.05
N ASN A 699 15.00 11.55 -7.85
CA ASN A 699 15.67 10.26 -7.88
C ASN A 699 15.74 9.61 -6.49
N GLY A 700 14.83 8.66 -6.24
CA GLY A 700 14.72 7.89 -5.00
C GLY A 700 15.96 7.06 -4.60
N TYR A 701 16.97 6.95 -5.47
CA TYR A 701 18.22 6.21 -5.22
C TYR A 701 19.44 7.10 -4.93
N SER A 702 19.32 8.43 -4.97
CA SER A 702 20.45 9.36 -4.74
C SER A 702 20.34 10.11 -3.42
N ASP A 703 21.47 10.22 -2.70
CA ASP A 703 21.52 10.70 -1.31
C ASP A 703 20.84 12.06 -1.07
N TYR A 704 20.91 12.98 -2.05
CA TYR A 704 20.36 14.35 -2.01
C TYR A 704 18.88 14.47 -2.38
N ASP A 705 18.33 13.45 -3.04
CA ASP A 705 16.99 13.46 -3.67
C ASP A 705 16.08 12.32 -3.21
N GLN A 706 16.60 11.35 -2.45
CA GLN A 706 15.78 10.29 -1.85
C GLN A 706 14.68 10.85 -0.93
N PHE A 707 15.00 11.94 -0.22
CA PHE A 707 14.13 12.66 0.70
C PHE A 707 14.30 14.17 0.48
N CYS A 708 13.21 14.87 0.19
CA CYS A 708 13.18 16.32 0.09
C CYS A 708 12.36 16.93 1.24
N PRO A 709 12.98 17.68 2.17
CA PRO A 709 12.26 18.39 3.22
C PRO A 709 11.26 19.41 2.65
N ILE A 710 10.22 19.71 3.43
CA ILE A 710 9.16 20.63 3.00
C ILE A 710 9.69 22.07 2.81
N TRP A 711 10.68 22.50 3.60
CA TRP A 711 11.35 23.80 3.44
C TRP A 711 12.22 23.87 2.17
N LYS A 712 12.91 22.79 1.78
CA LYS A 712 13.65 22.72 0.50
C LYS A 712 12.66 22.82 -0.66
N THR A 713 11.52 22.14 -0.53
CA THR A 713 10.42 22.16 -1.51
C THR A 713 9.83 23.56 -1.67
N GLU A 714 9.50 24.26 -0.57
CA GLU A 714 9.00 25.65 -0.59
C GLU A 714 9.99 26.59 -1.29
N TRP A 715 11.27 26.57 -0.91
CA TRP A 715 12.28 27.44 -1.53
C TRP A 715 12.49 27.18 -3.02
N MET A 716 12.49 25.90 -3.45
CA MET A 716 12.54 25.58 -4.88
C MET A 716 11.33 26.16 -5.64
N MET A 717 10.12 26.05 -5.07
CA MET A 717 8.91 26.63 -5.65
C MET A 717 9.00 28.16 -5.71
N LYS A 718 9.48 28.79 -4.62
CA LYS A 718 9.62 30.25 -4.50
C LYS A 718 10.61 30.82 -5.52
N LEU A 719 11.74 30.16 -5.74
CA LEU A 719 12.74 30.59 -6.73
C LEU A 719 12.26 30.36 -8.17
N MET A 720 11.58 29.25 -8.47
CA MET A 720 11.06 28.99 -9.83
C MET A 720 9.89 29.91 -10.21
N VAL A 721 8.95 30.16 -9.28
CA VAL A 721 7.84 31.11 -9.50
C VAL A 721 8.35 32.55 -9.51
N GLY A 722 9.31 32.91 -8.65
CA GLY A 722 9.96 34.22 -8.67
C GLY A 722 10.63 34.51 -10.02
N PHE A 723 11.40 33.56 -10.56
CA PHE A 723 12.02 33.70 -11.87
C PHE A 723 10.99 33.90 -12.99
N HIS A 724 9.88 33.17 -12.95
CA HIS A 724 8.77 33.33 -13.89
C HIS A 724 8.15 34.73 -13.82
N ASP A 725 7.78 35.18 -12.62
CA ASP A 725 7.05 36.43 -12.43
C ASP A 725 7.97 37.65 -12.67
N GLU A 726 9.29 37.58 -12.40
CA GLU A 726 10.24 38.60 -12.87
C GLU A 726 10.41 38.59 -14.40
N ALA A 727 10.56 37.42 -15.03
CA ALA A 727 10.67 37.32 -16.49
C ALA A 727 9.45 37.91 -17.21
N GLN A 728 8.23 37.70 -16.68
CA GLN A 728 7.02 38.33 -17.23
C GLN A 728 7.03 39.87 -17.11
N LYS A 729 7.57 40.45 -16.02
CA LYS A 729 7.71 41.93 -15.91
C LYS A 729 8.66 42.52 -16.94
N VAL A 730 9.79 41.85 -17.20
CA VAL A 730 10.80 42.33 -18.16
C VAL A 730 10.24 42.32 -19.60
N ILE A 731 9.46 41.30 -19.96
CA ILE A 731 8.80 41.25 -21.28
C ILE A 731 7.63 42.24 -21.37
N ALA A 732 6.89 42.48 -20.28
CA ALA A 732 5.84 43.51 -20.24
C ALA A 732 6.38 44.94 -20.47
N GLN A 733 7.69 45.16 -20.30
CA GLN A 733 8.38 46.43 -20.60
C GLN A 733 8.96 46.50 -22.03
N GLY A 734 8.84 45.43 -22.81
CA GLY A 734 9.17 45.42 -24.25
C GLY A 734 10.44 44.67 -24.66
N GLN A 735 11.17 44.05 -23.73
CA GLN A 735 12.31 43.18 -24.08
C GLN A 735 11.80 41.84 -24.64
N SER A 736 12.51 41.26 -25.62
CA SER A 736 12.18 39.94 -26.17
C SER A 736 12.80 38.81 -25.35
N TRP A 737 12.08 37.69 -25.24
CA TRP A 737 12.46 36.51 -24.47
C TRP A 737 13.84 35.96 -24.85
N ALA A 738 14.23 36.05 -26.12
CA ALA A 738 15.52 35.54 -26.59
C ALA A 738 16.71 36.21 -25.86
N LYS A 739 16.71 37.55 -25.74
CA LYS A 739 17.72 38.30 -24.99
C LYS A 739 17.71 37.89 -23.51
N VAL A 740 16.53 37.94 -22.89
CA VAL A 740 16.35 37.68 -21.45
C VAL A 740 16.84 36.28 -21.10
N ARG A 741 16.52 35.28 -21.93
CA ARG A 741 16.96 33.89 -21.77
C ARG A 741 18.48 33.71 -21.92
N GLU A 742 19.13 34.44 -22.81
CA GLU A 742 20.59 34.42 -22.94
C GLU A 742 21.27 35.04 -21.71
N ALA A 743 20.85 36.25 -21.33
CA ALA A 743 21.37 36.96 -20.15
C ALA A 743 21.10 36.21 -18.83
N THR A 744 19.97 35.51 -18.69
CA THR A 744 19.59 34.76 -17.48
C THR A 744 20.03 33.29 -17.49
N SER A 745 20.79 32.84 -18.48
CA SER A 745 21.21 31.43 -18.62
C SER A 745 21.94 30.88 -17.38
N ASP A 746 22.81 31.67 -16.74
CA ASP A 746 23.47 31.29 -15.46
C ASP A 746 22.47 31.06 -14.32
N LEU A 747 21.40 31.86 -14.25
CA LEU A 747 20.36 31.70 -13.24
C LEU A 747 19.56 30.42 -13.49
N GLN A 748 19.24 30.10 -14.75
CA GLN A 748 18.62 28.83 -15.11
C GLN A 748 19.53 27.64 -14.74
N ALA A 749 20.85 27.75 -14.90
CA ALA A 749 21.81 26.74 -14.45
C ALA A 749 21.83 26.60 -12.91
N ASN A 750 21.71 27.70 -12.15
CA ASN A 750 21.62 27.67 -10.69
C ASN A 750 20.29 27.06 -10.21
N LEU A 751 19.16 27.38 -10.85
CA LEU A 751 17.84 26.80 -10.54
C LEU A 751 17.82 25.27 -10.76
N ARG A 752 18.57 24.78 -11.76
CA ARG A 752 18.79 23.34 -12.01
C ARG A 752 19.63 22.66 -10.93
N GLN A 753 20.50 23.40 -10.25
CA GLN A 753 21.40 22.84 -9.23
C GLN A 753 20.73 22.65 -7.86
N LEU A 754 19.63 23.37 -7.57
CA LEU A 754 18.92 23.32 -6.28
C LEU A 754 18.58 21.89 -5.80
N LYS A 755 18.31 20.96 -6.74
CA LYS A 755 17.99 19.57 -6.39
C LYS A 755 19.16 18.80 -5.77
N PHE A 756 20.40 19.09 -6.18
CA PHE A 756 21.61 18.37 -5.74
C PHE A 756 22.06 18.66 -4.31
N GLU A 757 21.49 19.68 -3.64
CA GLU A 757 21.90 20.02 -2.28
C GLU A 757 21.40 19.01 -1.24
N VAL A 758 22.30 18.54 -0.38
CA VAL A 758 22.01 17.45 0.57
C VAL A 758 21.32 18.02 1.82
N PRO A 759 20.14 17.51 2.22
CA PRO A 759 19.44 17.99 3.42
C PRO A 759 20.24 17.95 4.73
N THR A 760 21.29 17.12 4.79
CA THR A 760 22.20 16.97 5.94
C THR A 760 23.08 18.19 6.21
N ASP A 761 23.27 19.08 5.24
CA ASP A 761 24.16 20.25 5.37
C ASP A 761 23.58 21.36 6.26
N GLY A 762 22.30 21.23 6.65
CA GLY A 762 21.61 22.11 7.58
C GLY A 762 20.77 23.19 6.91
N GLN A 763 19.56 23.40 7.44
CA GLN A 763 18.57 24.34 6.89
C GLN A 763 19.13 25.77 6.77
N ASP A 764 19.78 26.29 7.81
CA ASP A 764 20.34 27.66 7.86
C ASP A 764 21.51 27.92 6.89
N VAL A 765 22.14 26.87 6.37
CA VAL A 765 23.24 26.95 5.39
C VAL A 765 22.66 27.01 3.99
N ILE A 766 21.62 26.21 3.74
CA ILE A 766 20.95 26.10 2.45
C ILE A 766 20.01 27.30 2.22
N SER A 767 19.25 27.75 3.23
CA SER A 767 18.35 28.92 3.07
C SER A 767 19.11 30.18 2.66
N LYS A 768 20.31 30.41 3.23
CA LYS A 768 21.17 31.55 2.86
C LYS A 768 21.66 31.48 1.41
N ARG A 769 21.91 30.28 0.88
CA ARG A 769 22.22 30.11 -0.55
C ARG A 769 21.00 30.42 -1.42
N TYR A 770 19.80 30.06 -0.98
CA TYR A 770 18.56 30.40 -1.69
C TYR A 770 18.26 31.90 -1.63
N GLU A 771 18.50 32.56 -0.50
CA GLU A 771 18.44 34.02 -0.35
C GLU A 771 19.46 34.71 -1.28
N GLU A 772 20.71 34.24 -1.30
CA GLU A 772 21.73 34.72 -2.25
C GLU A 772 21.33 34.52 -3.72
N ILE A 773 20.72 33.39 -4.08
CA ILE A 773 20.24 33.12 -5.45
C ILE A 773 19.05 34.02 -5.79
N GLN A 774 18.13 34.26 -4.84
CA GLN A 774 17.01 35.18 -5.02
C GLN A 774 17.50 36.61 -5.24
N GLN A 775 18.48 37.08 -4.45
CA GLN A 775 19.05 38.42 -4.63
C GLN A 775 19.77 38.56 -5.97
N LYS A 776 20.66 37.61 -6.31
CA LYS A 776 21.35 37.58 -7.63
C LYS A 776 20.38 37.50 -8.80
N MET A 777 19.21 36.88 -8.62
CA MET A 777 18.14 36.85 -9.61
C MET A 777 17.50 38.24 -9.79
N THR A 778 17.10 38.90 -8.70
CA THR A 778 16.56 40.27 -8.74
C THR A 778 17.56 41.26 -9.34
N ASP A 779 18.82 41.23 -8.90
CA ASP A 779 19.87 42.12 -9.38
C ASP A 779 20.13 41.95 -10.90
N LYS A 780 20.15 40.70 -11.40
CA LYS A 780 20.38 40.43 -12.82
C LYS A 780 19.16 40.75 -13.69
N PHE A 781 17.93 40.56 -13.19
CA PHE A 781 16.74 41.02 -13.90
C PHE A 781 16.66 42.54 -13.96
N ALA A 782 17.06 43.26 -12.90
CA ALA A 782 17.15 44.73 -12.91
C ALA A 782 18.14 45.22 -13.99
N ALA A 783 19.35 44.64 -14.04
CA ALA A 783 20.32 44.98 -15.09
C ALA A 783 19.79 44.74 -16.52
N VAL A 784 18.98 43.70 -16.73
CA VAL A 784 18.36 43.39 -18.04
C VAL A 784 17.12 44.26 -18.35
N MET A 785 16.64 45.06 -17.39
CA MET A 785 15.68 46.16 -17.66
C MET A 785 16.37 47.48 -18.01
N ASP A 786 17.60 47.69 -17.54
CA ASP A 786 18.41 48.89 -17.81
C ASP A 786 19.16 48.85 -19.17
N GLU A 787 19.22 47.69 -19.86
CA GLU A 787 19.90 47.42 -21.16
C GLU A 787 19.01 47.43 -22.43
#